data_AF-A0A9E4BW73-F1
#
_entry.id   AF-A0A9E4BW73-F1
#
_cell.length_a   1.000
_cell.length_b   1.000
_cell.length_c   1.000
_cell.angle_alpha   90.00
_cell.angle_beta   90.00
_cell.angle_gamma   90.00
#
_symmetry.space_group_name_H-M   'P 1'
#
loop_
_entity.id
_entity.type
_entity.pdbx_description
1 polymer ?
#
loop_
_entity_poly.entity_id
_entity_poly.type
_entity_poly.pdbx_seq_one_letter_code
_entity_poly.pdbx_strand_id
1 'polypeptide(L)'
;MQWVKNVLISASCIVTIQYPVASAYGASFAVRSADGGHLAYVVRRGEGAVSMSEIWLATERDDGHRKLGTYPGEPGSLHFAPGGNELIYLERSLRREAWGSYFYGGRSLPIARNQIWRLSLDGAGVEPWPLPGDLQPLEIALSPGGRSLAIVGYRGRELARVDRGVWISNERGDVRLLFAGDVRGPIEWSAEGKTVLCRIEDGAKSIRVHVDTGDAVRKDIKKDISTIGKRGRESFAHTRTSPAMRGADNADKALGLIGAGLDLYIRGRNALQRGNEARAEKMFEQAGSAFRKLHDGSAKYGLSRRSCARYIEVCEDWIDADTRNADRRNCRERLSGMLRLIEGFKRARNGTEPADFQELHRWATRSVVANARDGSERKDRKTILKVLFSCPANRDYAFLSDYLYRHEGLPGAPTLACFWHRGERIDGVTDRAGGHTTVSRPPAAQVDSLASSGRRAIDADDLDRARLIFRNVARQLPRDPEAYIKLGHILLKLKRFEESKGAFHRALTLGSKALAHHGLGMLYATWPMQRHFAIHHFTEALIRNQDFVDARYQMARVRYAMKQRDAELEAKRVLTMDPGHAGAYLLIADYYLNLSWEFEKAVVWYTKYLALRPEDAEAQRRLGVAYLKVRDYSRIMDHLLDFVRKHPAAVELMPIVAISAIEQDKPDMAMAFFKDYIAKLAPEVRQLYEDIALIASSEELGAYNDATGVNRRTYLNRFWNGKDPDLSTPVNERLLEHYRRVWHALTDFSKGKQPWDARGDVYIRFGEPDHRSRSDDPNFRQSLKVQRVKERLAYNIYRGDVRAHTFVGPVYPVRSLKQLDGAWYELRDIEMANASASAPEPGDAGMDDHEHTGDDCAQCNSTAPPAPIDSVRIGILPLDERLGFGDYHPVTSGEDRSTVPWETWIYTDAGGGIEITFTDEIGSGTYDYAPVPPNQGDLSIGETAALSRHAPHSVYRRAARATPDFFAPRHDLPPLDFHYSLADFRGEYDRSLLEIYYGVPILPGHYLPEEDVTRQVLTHHAALISSSQDTVYRKSHEMTYEATGNRAGEGLLTPDVLKLNLAPGSYRLEVKAQDRVRGRMGIYQQQVEVDPYGEERLQISDLELAWRVGAAKTYGKFAKGDLNVVPMPSRTYKKGQSVFVYYEIYNLEKDLFGQTNYTVSYAITSGDTPGQGGNISRLFRWGTGRREELAVTYEQQGALAQEEEYVELTLDEQVPGRYALKVSINDRNSGEAVEKDVAFVISR
;
A
#
# COMPACT_ATOMS: atom_id res chain seq x y z
N MET A 1 -21.33 22.64 -29.14
CA MET A 1 -22.24 23.58 -29.81
C MET A 1 -23.52 22.84 -30.26
N GLN A 2 -24.38 22.41 -29.32
CA GLN A 2 -25.71 21.83 -29.61
C GLN A 2 -26.68 21.86 -28.40
N TRP A 3 -26.44 22.72 -27.39
CA TRP A 3 -27.21 22.72 -26.13
C TRP A 3 -28.03 24.02 -25.88
N VAL A 4 -27.97 25.00 -26.80
CA VAL A 4 -28.54 26.35 -26.59
C VAL A 4 -29.84 26.59 -27.40
N LYS A 5 -30.32 25.63 -28.21
CA LYS A 5 -31.45 25.86 -29.13
C LYS A 5 -32.88 25.65 -28.60
N ASN A 6 -33.09 25.32 -27.31
CA ASN A 6 -34.42 24.90 -26.81
C ASN A 6 -35.12 25.83 -25.81
N VAL A 7 -34.90 27.15 -25.81
CA VAL A 7 -35.71 28.05 -24.97
C VAL A 7 -36.12 29.30 -25.77
N LEU A 8 -37.31 29.25 -26.40
CA LEU A 8 -37.90 30.38 -27.12
C LEU A 8 -39.37 30.61 -26.75
N ILE A 9 -39.68 31.89 -26.47
CA ILE A 9 -40.89 32.67 -26.78
C ILE A 9 -42.18 32.44 -25.93
N SER A 10 -42.50 33.44 -25.09
CA SER A 10 -43.81 34.12 -25.12
C SER A 10 -43.73 35.51 -24.47
N ALA A 11 -44.44 36.47 -25.04
CA ALA A 11 -44.28 37.91 -24.87
C ALA A 11 -44.90 38.52 -23.60
N SER A 12 -44.43 39.74 -23.33
CA SER A 12 -45.09 40.84 -22.61
C SER A 12 -44.98 40.87 -21.08
N CYS A 13 -44.24 41.88 -20.60
CA CYS A 13 -44.22 42.44 -19.23
C CYS A 13 -43.59 41.59 -18.12
N ILE A 14 -42.47 42.11 -17.60
CA ILE A 14 -41.85 41.86 -16.27
C ILE A 14 -41.70 40.38 -15.89
N VAL A 15 -40.54 39.75 -16.16
CA VAL A 15 -40.19 38.51 -15.45
C VAL A 15 -38.69 38.42 -15.19
N THR A 16 -38.31 38.60 -13.92
CA THR A 16 -37.09 38.07 -13.32
C THR A 16 -37.20 36.54 -13.33
N ILE A 17 -36.65 35.85 -14.32
CA ILE A 17 -36.66 34.38 -14.33
C ILE A 17 -35.47 33.89 -13.49
N GLN A 18 -35.71 33.57 -12.22
CA GLN A 18 -34.79 32.78 -11.38
C GLN A 18 -35.31 31.33 -11.30
N TYR A 19 -34.68 30.39 -11.99
CA TYR A 19 -34.81 28.95 -11.69
C TYR A 19 -33.45 28.24 -11.78
N PRO A 20 -33.16 27.25 -10.93
CA PRO A 20 -32.01 26.38 -11.09
C PRO A 20 -32.23 25.47 -12.30
N VAL A 21 -31.46 25.68 -13.38
CA VAL A 21 -31.45 24.76 -14.51
C VAL A 21 -30.45 23.65 -14.19
N ALA A 22 -30.92 22.39 -14.17
CA ALA A 22 -30.06 21.24 -14.01
C ALA A 22 -29.30 20.99 -15.32
N SER A 23 -27.97 21.18 -15.28
CA SER A 23 -27.06 20.70 -16.32
C SER A 23 -26.15 19.61 -15.75
N ALA A 24 -25.59 18.77 -16.62
CA ALA A 24 -24.66 17.69 -16.24
C ALA A 24 -23.38 18.17 -15.52
N TYR A 25 -23.17 19.49 -15.36
CA TYR A 25 -22.01 20.11 -14.72
C TYR A 25 -22.37 20.99 -13.50
N GLY A 26 -23.62 21.00 -13.03
CA GLY A 26 -24.07 21.71 -11.82
C GLY A 26 -25.02 22.90 -12.09
N ALA A 27 -25.51 23.51 -11.00
CA ALA A 27 -26.52 24.58 -11.03
C ALA A 27 -26.02 25.83 -11.77
N SER A 28 -26.78 26.30 -12.76
CA SER A 28 -26.49 27.48 -13.58
C SER A 28 -27.51 28.60 -13.32
N PHE A 29 -27.04 29.85 -13.21
CA PHE A 29 -27.88 31.05 -13.06
C PHE A 29 -27.82 31.87 -14.35
N ALA A 30 -28.95 32.38 -14.83
CA ALA A 30 -29.01 33.22 -16.03
C ALA A 30 -29.90 34.45 -15.80
N VAL A 31 -29.51 35.59 -16.39
CA VAL A 31 -30.32 36.81 -16.45
C VAL A 31 -30.27 37.40 -17.84
N ARG A 32 -31.37 38.02 -18.28
CA ARG A 32 -31.50 38.67 -19.59
C ARG A 32 -31.63 40.18 -19.42
N SER A 33 -31.05 40.96 -20.33
CA SER A 33 -31.20 42.41 -20.34
C SER A 33 -32.66 42.81 -20.63
N ALA A 34 -33.06 43.99 -20.15
CA ALA A 34 -34.44 44.47 -20.26
C ALA A 34 -34.89 44.72 -21.72
N ASP A 35 -33.95 45.01 -22.62
CA ASP A 35 -34.16 45.15 -24.07
C ASP A 35 -34.14 43.79 -24.81
N GLY A 36 -33.87 42.68 -24.11
CA GLY A 36 -33.83 41.33 -24.67
C GLY A 36 -32.57 40.99 -25.46
N GLY A 37 -31.70 41.96 -25.77
CA GLY A 37 -30.56 41.78 -26.67
C GLY A 37 -29.38 40.98 -26.09
N HIS A 38 -29.29 40.86 -24.75
CA HIS A 38 -28.17 40.21 -24.06
C HIS A 38 -28.63 39.18 -23.02
N LEU A 39 -27.95 38.04 -22.96
CA LEU A 39 -28.14 36.99 -21.96
C LEU A 39 -26.82 36.70 -21.25
N ALA A 40 -26.79 36.86 -19.93
CA ALA A 40 -25.64 36.52 -19.10
C ALA A 40 -25.91 35.27 -18.27
N TYR A 41 -24.97 34.34 -18.21
CA TYR A 41 -25.09 33.12 -17.38
C TYR A 41 -23.77 32.72 -16.73
N VAL A 42 -23.89 32.03 -15.59
CA VAL A 42 -22.75 31.52 -14.82
C VAL A 42 -22.66 30.01 -14.92
N VAL A 43 -21.47 29.50 -15.31
CA VAL A 43 -21.18 28.06 -15.40
C VAL A 43 -20.24 27.66 -14.26
N ARG A 44 -20.62 26.63 -13.50
CA ARG A 44 -19.81 26.03 -12.43
C ARG A 44 -19.04 24.81 -13.00
N ARG A 45 -17.75 24.65 -12.67
CA ARG A 45 -16.98 23.43 -12.98
C ARG A 45 -16.74 22.60 -11.70
N GLY A 46 -17.16 21.32 -11.68
CA GLY A 46 -16.85 20.33 -10.61
C GLY A 46 -15.94 19.19 -11.12
N GLU A 47 -15.29 18.33 -10.32
CA GLU A 47 -15.08 18.15 -8.88
C GLU A 47 -13.57 18.01 -8.59
N GLY A 48 -13.10 18.48 -7.42
CA GLY A 48 -11.74 18.20 -6.90
C GLY A 48 -10.78 19.40 -6.76
N ALA A 49 -11.10 20.55 -7.36
CA ALA A 49 -10.38 21.81 -7.19
C ALA A 49 -11.32 22.93 -6.70
N VAL A 50 -10.77 24.05 -6.21
CA VAL A 50 -11.51 25.24 -5.75
C VAL A 50 -12.64 25.56 -6.73
N SER A 51 -13.89 25.69 -6.26
CA SER A 51 -15.07 25.94 -7.12
C SER A 51 -14.83 27.18 -7.98
N MET A 52 -14.67 27.00 -9.30
CA MET A 52 -14.51 28.10 -10.25
C MET A 52 -15.80 28.33 -11.03
N SER A 53 -16.20 29.60 -11.11
CA SER A 53 -17.36 30.11 -11.82
C SER A 53 -16.93 30.93 -13.03
N GLU A 54 -17.52 30.68 -14.19
CA GLU A 54 -17.29 31.46 -15.42
C GLU A 54 -18.55 32.28 -15.76
N ILE A 55 -18.38 33.57 -16.07
CA ILE A 55 -19.50 34.43 -16.52
C ILE A 55 -19.40 34.58 -18.04
N TRP A 56 -20.49 34.23 -18.72
CA TRP A 56 -20.61 34.29 -20.19
C TRP A 56 -21.73 35.24 -20.60
N LEU A 57 -21.52 35.99 -21.68
CA LEU A 57 -22.49 36.87 -22.33
C LEU A 57 -22.82 36.32 -23.73
N ALA A 58 -24.11 36.26 -24.07
CA ALA A 58 -24.60 35.92 -25.39
C ALA A 58 -25.42 37.09 -25.95
N THR A 59 -25.27 37.37 -27.25
CA THR A 59 -26.02 38.39 -27.99
C THR A 59 -26.95 37.74 -29.01
N GLU A 60 -28.06 38.39 -29.37
CA GLU A 60 -28.99 37.85 -30.39
C GLU A 60 -28.46 37.86 -31.83
N ARG A 61 -27.38 38.58 -32.11
CA ARG A 61 -26.66 38.49 -33.40
C ARG A 61 -25.65 37.35 -33.31
N ASP A 62 -25.72 36.43 -34.28
CA ASP A 62 -25.10 35.08 -34.39
C ASP A 62 -23.57 34.94 -34.13
N ASP A 63 -22.90 35.93 -33.56
CA ASP A 63 -21.45 35.98 -33.42
C ASP A 63 -20.98 35.51 -32.04
N GLY A 64 -21.31 34.27 -31.66
CA GLY A 64 -20.61 33.52 -30.61
C GLY A 64 -20.82 33.96 -29.14
N HIS A 65 -20.77 32.99 -28.23
CA HIS A 65 -20.76 33.27 -26.79
C HIS A 65 -19.44 33.95 -26.39
N ARG A 66 -19.50 35.08 -25.68
CA ARG A 66 -18.34 35.82 -25.20
C ARG A 66 -18.12 35.61 -23.71
N LYS A 67 -16.95 35.11 -23.33
CA LYS A 67 -16.56 34.95 -21.91
C LYS A 67 -16.15 36.29 -21.31
N LEU A 68 -16.79 36.71 -20.22
CA LEU A 68 -16.45 37.95 -19.52
C LEU A 68 -15.30 37.74 -18.51
N GLY A 69 -15.28 36.60 -17.80
CA GLY A 69 -14.18 36.27 -16.88
C GLY A 69 -14.36 34.95 -16.11
N THR A 70 -13.35 34.58 -15.33
CA THR A 70 -13.33 33.38 -14.47
C THR A 70 -12.96 33.73 -13.04
N TYR A 71 -13.69 33.16 -12.08
CA TYR A 71 -13.61 33.50 -10.66
C TYR A 71 -13.57 32.25 -9.77
N PRO A 72 -12.71 32.20 -8.75
CA PRO A 72 -12.74 31.16 -7.72
C PRO A 72 -13.75 31.53 -6.63
N GLY A 73 -14.98 31.03 -6.73
CA GLY A 73 -16.04 31.31 -5.76
C GLY A 73 -17.35 30.61 -6.09
N GLU A 74 -18.24 30.54 -5.10
CA GLU A 74 -19.63 30.13 -5.36
C GLU A 74 -20.44 31.36 -5.82
N PRO A 75 -21.27 31.24 -6.87
CA PRO A 75 -22.08 32.37 -7.32
C PRO A 75 -23.21 32.66 -6.32
N GLY A 76 -23.40 33.94 -6.00
CA GLY A 76 -24.48 34.43 -5.13
C GLY A 76 -25.72 34.84 -5.90
N SER A 77 -25.62 35.91 -6.67
CA SER A 77 -26.71 36.45 -7.50
C SER A 77 -26.17 37.37 -8.61
N LEU A 78 -26.97 37.59 -9.66
CA LEU A 78 -26.57 38.28 -10.90
C LEU A 78 -27.72 39.18 -11.40
N HIS A 79 -27.44 40.43 -11.81
CA HIS A 79 -28.45 41.39 -12.29
C HIS A 79 -27.87 42.34 -13.36
N PHE A 80 -28.65 42.70 -14.39
CA PHE A 80 -28.27 43.78 -15.32
C PHE A 80 -28.64 45.16 -14.76
N ALA A 81 -27.78 46.15 -14.99
CA ALA A 81 -28.11 47.56 -14.73
C ALA A 81 -29.13 48.09 -15.76
N PRO A 82 -29.97 49.06 -15.39
CA PRO A 82 -30.89 49.69 -16.34
C PRO A 82 -30.10 50.38 -17.45
N GLY A 83 -30.43 50.07 -18.70
CA GLY A 83 -29.68 50.49 -19.89
C GLY A 83 -28.79 49.39 -20.50
N GLY A 84 -28.69 48.22 -19.88
CA GLY A 84 -28.19 47.00 -20.52
C GLY A 84 -26.68 46.91 -20.71
N ASN A 85 -25.90 47.97 -20.46
CA ASN A 85 -24.46 48.02 -20.72
C ASN A 85 -23.57 47.58 -19.54
N GLU A 86 -24.15 47.26 -18.38
CA GLU A 86 -23.42 46.86 -17.18
C GLU A 86 -24.12 45.71 -16.43
N LEU A 87 -23.32 44.89 -15.76
CA LEU A 87 -23.72 43.68 -15.03
C LEU A 87 -23.25 43.75 -13.57
N ILE A 88 -24.15 43.49 -12.63
CA ILE A 88 -23.88 43.49 -11.19
C ILE A 88 -23.89 42.05 -10.68
N TYR A 89 -22.84 41.65 -9.97
CA TYR A 89 -22.60 40.27 -9.52
C TYR A 89 -22.21 40.21 -8.03
N LEU A 90 -22.80 39.27 -7.28
CA LEU A 90 -22.43 38.95 -5.91
C LEU A 90 -21.61 37.65 -5.85
N GLU A 91 -20.41 37.74 -5.28
CA GLU A 91 -19.51 36.62 -5.05
C GLU A 91 -19.73 36.02 -3.65
N ARG A 92 -19.94 34.70 -3.50
CA ARG A 92 -20.08 34.03 -2.19
C ARG A 92 -18.85 33.15 -1.88
N SER A 93 -18.21 33.42 -0.73
CA SER A 93 -17.16 32.62 -0.06
C SER A 93 -15.84 32.32 -0.83
N LEU A 94 -14.72 32.70 -0.21
CA LEU A 94 -13.37 32.15 -0.46
C LEU A 94 -12.89 31.36 0.77
N ARG A 95 -12.81 30.02 0.66
CA ARG A 95 -12.27 29.14 1.74
C ARG A 95 -10.74 29.00 1.70
N ARG A 96 -10.06 29.44 0.64
CA ARG A 96 -8.58 29.43 0.54
C ARG A 96 -8.09 30.68 -0.20
N GLU A 97 -7.02 31.29 0.32
CA GLU A 97 -6.31 32.42 -0.27
C GLU A 97 -5.28 31.91 -1.28
N ALA A 98 -5.69 31.69 -2.52
CA ALA A 98 -4.80 31.52 -3.66
C ALA A 98 -5.63 31.73 -4.92
N TRP A 99 -5.01 32.13 -6.03
CA TRP A 99 -5.62 32.40 -7.35
C TRP A 99 -6.26 33.79 -7.49
N GLY A 100 -5.64 34.65 -8.29
CA GLY A 100 -6.26 35.90 -8.77
C GLY A 100 -7.24 35.60 -9.90
N SER A 101 -8.39 36.28 -9.91
CA SER A 101 -9.38 36.19 -10.98
C SER A 101 -8.97 37.07 -12.16
N TYR A 102 -9.28 36.67 -13.40
CA TYR A 102 -8.91 37.40 -14.61
C TYR A 102 -10.14 37.78 -15.43
N PHE A 103 -10.21 39.06 -15.82
CA PHE A 103 -11.21 39.60 -16.73
C PHE A 103 -10.67 39.67 -18.16
N TYR A 104 -11.57 39.63 -19.15
CA TYR A 104 -11.23 40.01 -20.53
C TYR A 104 -10.65 41.44 -20.54
N GLY A 105 -9.41 41.61 -21.03
CA GLY A 105 -8.68 42.89 -20.95
C GLY A 105 -7.55 42.95 -19.90
N GLY A 106 -7.27 41.85 -19.18
CA GLY A 106 -6.05 41.70 -18.36
C GLY A 106 -6.08 42.31 -16.97
N ARG A 107 -7.23 42.80 -16.49
CA ARG A 107 -7.40 43.31 -15.12
C ARG A 107 -7.77 42.17 -14.15
N SER A 108 -7.17 42.17 -12.97
CA SER A 108 -7.42 41.17 -11.92
C SER A 108 -8.34 41.71 -10.83
N LEU A 109 -9.29 40.90 -10.36
CA LEU A 109 -10.11 41.25 -9.20
C LEU A 109 -9.33 41.09 -7.89
N PRO A 110 -9.38 42.08 -6.98
CA PRO A 110 -8.94 41.93 -5.60
C PRO A 110 -9.65 40.77 -4.87
N ILE A 111 -8.90 39.97 -4.10
CA ILE A 111 -9.44 38.86 -3.32
C ILE A 111 -10.19 39.40 -2.11
N ALA A 112 -11.53 39.27 -2.09
CA ALA A 112 -12.36 39.73 -0.97
C ALA A 112 -13.58 38.82 -0.75
N ARG A 113 -13.91 38.53 0.51
CA ARG A 113 -15.06 37.67 0.86
C ARG A 113 -16.37 38.45 0.77
N ASN A 114 -17.35 37.90 0.06
CA ASN A 114 -18.72 38.41 -0.02
C ASN A 114 -18.80 39.86 -0.55
N GLN A 115 -18.10 40.15 -1.66
CA GLN A 115 -18.10 41.46 -2.31
C GLN A 115 -19.06 41.50 -3.52
N ILE A 116 -19.58 42.69 -3.81
CA ILE A 116 -20.46 42.96 -4.94
C ILE A 116 -19.65 43.71 -6.01
N TRP A 117 -19.71 43.24 -7.24
CA TRP A 117 -18.94 43.76 -8.38
C TRP A 117 -19.87 44.37 -9.43
N ARG A 118 -19.47 45.51 -10.00
CA ARG A 118 -20.07 46.15 -11.18
C ARG A 118 -19.14 45.96 -12.36
N LEU A 119 -19.65 45.37 -13.44
CA LEU A 119 -18.89 44.90 -14.59
C LEU A 119 -19.42 45.59 -15.86
N SER A 120 -18.55 46.23 -16.63
CA SER A 120 -18.92 46.80 -17.93
C SER A 120 -18.91 45.74 -19.03
N LEU A 121 -19.95 45.68 -19.88
CA LEU A 121 -20.07 44.66 -20.94
C LEU A 121 -19.09 44.86 -22.11
N ASP A 122 -18.52 46.06 -22.25
CA ASP A 122 -17.45 46.34 -23.22
C ASP A 122 -16.08 45.79 -22.78
N GLY A 123 -15.94 45.35 -21.52
CA GLY A 123 -14.72 44.83 -20.93
C GLY A 123 -13.75 45.89 -20.39
N ALA A 124 -14.12 47.18 -20.38
CA ALA A 124 -13.23 48.27 -20.01
C ALA A 124 -13.22 48.63 -18.51
N GLY A 125 -14.26 48.24 -17.75
CA GLY A 125 -14.48 48.67 -16.36
C GLY A 125 -14.90 47.55 -15.42
N VAL A 126 -14.22 47.45 -14.27
CA VAL A 126 -14.57 46.56 -13.16
C VAL A 126 -14.37 47.32 -11.86
N GLU A 127 -15.46 47.55 -11.13
CA GLU A 127 -15.44 48.33 -9.90
C GLU A 127 -16.25 47.64 -8.79
N PRO A 128 -15.77 47.63 -7.54
CA PRO A 128 -16.55 47.12 -6.42
C PRO A 128 -17.70 48.09 -6.11
N TRP A 129 -18.89 47.54 -5.82
CA TRP A 129 -19.97 48.35 -5.25
C TRP A 129 -19.57 48.75 -3.82
N PRO A 130 -19.59 50.05 -3.47
CA PRO A 130 -19.12 50.51 -2.18
C PRO A 130 -20.06 50.01 -1.07
N LEU A 131 -19.50 49.24 -0.12
CA LEU A 131 -20.21 48.77 1.08
C LEU A 131 -19.35 48.97 2.33
N PRO A 132 -19.96 49.25 3.50
CA PRO A 132 -19.27 49.25 4.79
C PRO A 132 -18.66 47.86 5.06
N GLY A 133 -17.37 47.81 5.39
CA GLY A 133 -16.61 46.55 5.49
C GLY A 133 -17.06 45.57 6.57
N ASP A 134 -18.04 45.93 7.41
CA ASP A 134 -18.65 45.08 8.42
C ASP A 134 -19.99 44.46 8.00
N LEU A 135 -20.58 44.88 6.86
CA LEU A 135 -21.80 44.30 6.29
C LEU A 135 -21.46 43.11 5.38
N GLN A 136 -22.02 41.94 5.69
CA GLN A 136 -21.85 40.73 4.92
C GLN A 136 -23.11 40.46 4.07
N PRO A 137 -23.07 40.73 2.75
CA PRO A 137 -24.21 40.48 1.87
C PRO A 137 -24.40 38.98 1.65
N LEU A 138 -25.64 38.52 1.82
CA LEU A 138 -26.08 37.18 1.49
C LEU A 138 -26.81 37.18 0.15
N GLU A 139 -27.68 38.14 -0.11
CA GLU A 139 -28.51 38.22 -1.32
C GLU A 139 -28.73 39.68 -1.72
N ILE A 140 -28.83 39.98 -3.02
CA ILE A 140 -28.93 41.35 -3.54
C ILE A 140 -30.05 41.48 -4.57
N ALA A 141 -30.61 42.69 -4.72
CA ALA A 141 -31.50 43.05 -5.82
C ALA A 141 -31.34 44.52 -6.20
N LEU A 142 -31.25 44.80 -7.50
CA LEU A 142 -31.10 46.16 -8.02
C LEU A 142 -32.45 46.84 -8.23
N SER A 143 -32.54 48.12 -7.88
CA SER A 143 -33.72 48.94 -8.13
C SER A 143 -33.96 49.17 -9.64
N PRO A 144 -35.21 49.38 -10.09
CA PRO A 144 -35.54 49.59 -11.50
C PRO A 144 -34.81 50.78 -12.15
N GLY A 145 -34.41 51.79 -11.36
CA GLY A 145 -33.63 52.94 -11.81
C GLY A 145 -32.11 52.79 -11.65
N GLY A 146 -31.61 51.65 -11.14
CA GLY A 146 -30.17 51.33 -11.05
C GLY A 146 -29.39 52.02 -9.94
N ARG A 147 -29.99 53.00 -9.26
CA ARG A 147 -29.32 53.88 -8.30
C ARG A 147 -29.23 53.36 -6.86
N SER A 148 -30.00 52.31 -6.57
CA SER A 148 -30.08 51.73 -5.22
C SER A 148 -30.06 50.21 -5.29
N LEU A 149 -29.37 49.59 -4.33
CA LEU A 149 -29.23 48.15 -4.17
C LEU A 149 -29.85 47.72 -2.84
N ALA A 150 -30.80 46.79 -2.90
CA ALA A 150 -31.32 46.11 -1.71
C ALA A 150 -30.44 44.90 -1.40
N ILE A 151 -30.14 44.70 -0.11
CA ILE A 151 -29.16 43.72 0.36
C ILE A 151 -29.75 42.99 1.56
N VAL A 152 -29.90 41.68 1.47
CA VAL A 152 -30.12 40.84 2.65
C VAL A 152 -28.74 40.51 3.21
N GLY A 153 -28.48 40.88 4.45
CA GLY A 153 -27.17 40.71 5.05
C GLY A 153 -27.18 40.91 6.56
N TYR A 154 -26.04 40.63 7.19
CA TYR A 154 -25.84 40.85 8.62
C TYR A 154 -24.55 41.64 8.83
N ARG A 155 -24.46 42.35 9.96
CA ARG A 155 -23.35 43.24 10.27
C ARG A 155 -22.58 42.71 11.49
N GLY A 156 -21.34 42.22 11.31
CA GLY A 156 -20.52 41.64 12.39
C GLY A 156 -19.68 40.41 12.02
N ARG A 157 -18.67 40.06 12.84
CA ARG A 157 -17.63 39.03 12.56
C ARG A 157 -17.97 37.59 12.97
N GLU A 158 -19.14 37.29 13.53
CA GLU A 158 -19.54 35.92 13.91
C GLU A 158 -20.96 35.57 13.45
N LEU A 159 -21.11 34.38 12.87
CA LEU A 159 -22.34 33.82 12.27
C LEU A 159 -23.40 33.35 13.28
N ALA A 160 -23.18 33.49 14.59
CA ALA A 160 -23.93 32.74 15.60
C ALA A 160 -25.02 33.51 16.36
N ARG A 161 -25.15 34.84 16.21
CA ARG A 161 -26.33 35.61 16.65
C ARG A 161 -26.20 37.07 16.20
N VAL A 162 -26.68 37.37 14.99
CA VAL A 162 -26.82 38.75 14.49
C VAL A 162 -28.13 38.82 13.73
N ASP A 163 -28.97 39.81 14.05
CA ASP A 163 -30.21 40.10 13.33
C ASP A 163 -29.91 40.24 11.84
N ARG A 164 -30.30 39.24 11.03
CA ARG A 164 -30.32 39.39 9.58
C ARG A 164 -31.28 40.52 9.25
N GLY A 165 -30.99 41.29 8.21
CA GLY A 165 -31.81 42.43 7.87
C GLY A 165 -31.79 42.75 6.39
N VAL A 166 -32.79 43.53 5.99
CA VAL A 166 -32.84 44.13 4.65
C VAL A 166 -32.23 45.52 4.76
N TRP A 167 -31.14 45.72 4.02
CA TRP A 167 -30.38 46.95 3.93
C TRP A 167 -30.56 47.54 2.53
N ILE A 168 -30.46 48.85 2.41
CA ILE A 168 -30.37 49.54 1.12
C ILE A 168 -29.09 50.34 1.06
N SER A 169 -28.34 50.15 -0.01
CA SER A 169 -27.17 50.95 -0.38
C SER A 169 -27.50 51.84 -1.57
N ASN A 170 -27.10 53.10 -1.54
CA ASN A 170 -27.02 53.92 -2.76
C ASN A 170 -25.67 53.69 -3.48
N GLU A 171 -25.50 54.27 -4.68
CA GLU A 171 -24.26 54.24 -5.47
C GLU A 171 -23.03 54.85 -4.76
N ARG A 172 -23.24 55.68 -3.72
CA ARG A 172 -22.16 56.31 -2.94
C ARG A 172 -21.70 55.46 -1.76
N GLY A 173 -22.37 54.33 -1.50
CA GLY A 173 -22.06 53.42 -0.39
C GLY A 173 -22.70 53.79 0.94
N ASP A 174 -23.64 54.73 0.95
CA ASP A 174 -24.45 55.01 2.14
C ASP A 174 -25.45 53.87 2.33
N VAL A 175 -25.37 53.19 3.48
CA VAL A 175 -26.22 52.05 3.78
C VAL A 175 -27.21 52.35 4.89
N ARG A 176 -28.48 52.05 4.64
CA ARG A 176 -29.58 52.19 5.60
C ARG A 176 -30.23 50.83 5.87
N LEU A 177 -30.42 50.49 7.15
CA LEU A 177 -31.21 49.33 7.55
C LEU A 177 -32.70 49.66 7.41
N LEU A 178 -33.44 48.85 6.68
CA LEU A 178 -34.89 48.99 6.54
C LEU A 178 -35.67 48.02 7.44
N PHE A 179 -35.15 46.81 7.65
CA PHE A 179 -35.83 45.78 8.42
C PHE A 179 -34.82 44.87 9.10
N ALA A 180 -35.03 44.57 10.39
CA ALA A 180 -34.23 43.61 11.16
C ALA A 180 -35.12 42.40 11.53
N GLY A 181 -34.77 41.22 11.03
CA GLY A 181 -35.51 39.96 11.23
C GLY A 181 -34.97 38.83 10.33
N ASP A 182 -35.24 37.57 10.67
CA ASP A 182 -34.62 36.40 10.01
C ASP A 182 -35.18 36.16 8.58
N VAL A 183 -34.72 36.96 7.62
CA VAL A 183 -35.08 36.89 6.19
C VAL A 183 -34.25 35.81 5.50
N ARG A 184 -34.91 34.87 4.81
CA ARG A 184 -34.27 33.84 3.98
C ARG A 184 -35.02 33.69 2.66
N GLY A 185 -34.32 33.92 1.55
CA GLY A 185 -34.84 33.76 0.18
C GLY A 185 -34.76 35.04 -0.66
N PRO A 186 -35.08 34.94 -1.97
CA PRO A 186 -34.86 36.00 -2.94
C PRO A 186 -35.60 37.28 -2.61
N ILE A 187 -34.93 38.40 -2.87
CA ILE A 187 -35.47 39.74 -2.72
C ILE A 187 -35.74 40.37 -4.08
N GLU A 188 -36.82 41.15 -4.17
CA GLU A 188 -37.23 41.81 -5.41
C GLU A 188 -37.70 43.24 -5.13
N TRP A 189 -37.45 44.14 -6.08
CA TRP A 189 -37.97 45.50 -6.05
C TRP A 189 -39.34 45.58 -6.74
N SER A 190 -40.25 46.38 -6.21
CA SER A 190 -41.45 46.78 -6.94
C SER A 190 -41.08 47.58 -8.20
N ALA A 191 -41.86 47.48 -9.27
CA ALA A 191 -41.64 48.20 -10.53
C ALA A 191 -41.47 49.74 -10.36
N GLU A 192 -42.09 50.34 -9.35
CA GLU A 192 -41.98 51.78 -9.05
C GLU A 192 -40.73 52.17 -8.23
N GLY A 193 -39.92 51.21 -7.78
CA GLY A 193 -38.70 51.47 -7.01
C GLY A 193 -38.90 51.98 -5.58
N LYS A 194 -40.12 51.88 -5.02
CA LYS A 194 -40.45 52.41 -3.68
C LYS A 194 -40.59 51.33 -2.60
N THR A 195 -40.58 50.05 -2.98
CA THR A 195 -40.85 48.93 -2.07
C THR A 195 -39.94 47.74 -2.41
N VAL A 196 -39.42 47.07 -1.38
CA VAL A 196 -38.68 45.81 -1.48
C VAL A 196 -39.54 44.68 -0.89
N LEU A 197 -39.70 43.59 -1.62
CA LEU A 197 -40.41 42.38 -1.21
C LEU A 197 -39.42 41.33 -0.71
N CYS A 198 -39.70 40.73 0.45
CA CYS A 198 -38.87 39.66 1.04
C CYS A 198 -39.71 38.61 1.79
N ARG A 199 -39.15 37.40 2.01
CA ARG A 199 -39.83 36.24 2.66
C ARG A 199 -39.15 35.88 3.99
N ILE A 200 -39.95 35.48 4.99
CA ILE A 200 -39.48 35.11 6.36
C ILE A 200 -39.80 33.63 6.66
N GLU A 201 -38.96 32.98 7.48
CA GLU A 201 -38.81 31.52 7.60
C GLU A 201 -40.03 30.76 8.18
N ASP A 202 -40.95 31.40 8.92
CA ASP A 202 -42.06 30.70 9.61
C ASP A 202 -43.46 30.80 8.95
N GLY A 203 -43.52 30.95 7.63
CA GLY A 203 -44.70 30.56 6.85
C GLY A 203 -45.15 31.56 5.80
N ALA A 204 -44.99 31.20 4.52
CA ALA A 204 -45.65 31.68 3.28
C ALA A 204 -46.03 33.18 3.09
N LYS A 205 -45.68 34.10 3.98
CA LYS A 205 -46.04 35.52 3.93
C LYS A 205 -44.87 36.36 3.42
N SER A 206 -45.10 37.06 2.31
CA SER A 206 -44.21 38.10 1.77
C SER A 206 -44.40 39.39 2.56
N ILE A 207 -43.32 39.99 3.05
CA ILE A 207 -43.35 41.32 3.67
C ILE A 207 -42.93 42.36 2.64
N ARG A 208 -43.74 43.42 2.53
CA ARG A 208 -43.42 44.62 1.74
C ARG A 208 -42.75 45.65 2.64
N VAL A 209 -41.54 46.04 2.30
CA VAL A 209 -40.75 47.03 3.04
C VAL A 209 -40.65 48.29 2.18
N HIS A 210 -41.27 49.38 2.60
CA HIS A 210 -41.21 50.67 1.88
C HIS A 210 -39.90 51.41 2.14
N VAL A 211 -39.31 51.96 1.09
CA VAL A 211 -37.95 52.54 1.08
C VAL A 211 -37.92 53.98 1.58
N ASP A 212 -39.03 54.72 1.43
CA ASP A 212 -39.08 56.18 1.58
C ASP A 212 -39.59 56.72 2.93
N THR A 213 -39.85 55.88 3.94
CA THR A 213 -40.29 56.38 5.25
C THR A 213 -39.11 56.55 6.22
N GLY A 214 -38.55 57.75 6.25
CA GLY A 214 -38.02 58.30 7.50
C GLY A 214 -39.19 58.47 8.47
N ASP A 215 -39.04 57.95 9.70
CA ASP A 215 -39.97 58.13 10.82
C ASP A 215 -41.47 57.77 10.61
N ALA A 216 -41.81 56.47 10.50
CA ALA A 216 -43.08 55.89 11.00
C ALA A 216 -43.26 54.40 10.63
N VAL A 217 -42.55 53.47 11.28
CA VAL A 217 -42.88 52.02 11.19
C VAL A 217 -43.05 51.40 12.60
N ARG A 218 -43.53 52.20 13.57
CA ARG A 218 -43.82 51.73 14.94
C ARG A 218 -45.31 51.56 15.24
N LYS A 219 -46.21 51.70 14.26
CA LYS A 219 -47.67 51.68 14.50
C LYS A 219 -48.47 50.54 13.86
N ASP A 220 -48.05 49.96 12.73
CA ASP A 220 -48.87 48.93 12.07
C ASP A 220 -48.48 47.47 12.40
N ILE A 221 -47.29 47.21 12.96
CA ILE A 221 -46.93 45.87 13.49
C ILE A 221 -47.60 45.62 14.86
N LYS A 222 -48.10 46.66 15.54
CA LYS A 222 -48.80 46.52 16.83
C LYS A 222 -50.26 46.06 16.72
N LYS A 223 -50.88 46.12 15.54
CA LYS A 223 -52.30 45.74 15.38
C LYS A 223 -52.51 44.24 15.14
N ASP A 224 -51.50 43.53 14.63
CA ASP A 224 -51.56 42.07 14.43
C ASP A 224 -51.00 41.24 15.60
N ILE A 225 -50.19 41.84 16.49
CA ILE A 225 -49.63 41.14 17.65
C ILE A 225 -50.58 41.15 18.87
N SER A 226 -51.58 42.06 18.90
CA SER A 226 -52.59 42.08 19.99
C SER A 226 -53.62 40.94 19.91
N THR A 227 -53.64 40.15 18.83
CA THR A 227 -54.60 39.05 18.63
C THR A 227 -54.04 37.67 19.02
N ILE A 228 -52.73 37.58 19.33
CA ILE A 228 -52.06 36.31 19.70
C ILE A 228 -51.86 36.21 21.23
N GLY A 229 -51.91 37.33 21.96
CA GLY A 229 -51.75 37.38 23.42
C GLY A 229 -52.98 37.00 24.27
N LYS A 230 -54.12 36.63 23.67
CA LYS A 230 -55.37 36.33 24.40
C LYS A 230 -55.99 34.94 24.18
N ARG A 231 -55.30 34.01 23.51
CA ARG A 231 -55.82 32.64 23.25
C ARG A 231 -55.03 31.47 23.84
N GLY A 232 -54.04 31.73 24.70
CA GLY A 232 -53.22 30.67 25.32
C GLY A 232 -53.36 30.52 26.84
N ARG A 233 -54.30 31.21 27.50
CA ARG A 233 -54.43 31.18 28.97
C ARG A 233 -55.77 30.67 29.52
N GLU A 234 -56.72 30.27 28.68
CA GLU A 234 -57.99 29.71 29.13
C GLU A 234 -58.45 28.57 28.22
N SER A 235 -57.85 27.39 28.38
CA SER A 235 -58.50 26.11 28.10
C SER A 235 -57.64 24.99 28.70
N PHE A 236 -58.31 23.98 29.27
CA PHE A 236 -57.77 22.86 30.06
C PHE A 236 -57.61 23.08 31.57
N ALA A 237 -58.68 23.58 32.19
CA ALA A 237 -59.25 22.85 33.31
C ALA A 237 -60.19 21.76 32.75
N HIS A 238 -60.11 20.55 33.32
CA HIS A 238 -60.94 19.37 33.06
C HIS A 238 -60.74 18.61 31.74
N THR A 239 -59.92 17.56 31.79
CA THR A 239 -60.36 16.18 31.49
C THR A 239 -59.28 15.19 31.95
N ARG A 240 -59.60 14.41 32.98
CA ARG A 240 -58.88 13.19 33.36
C ARG A 240 -59.50 12.03 32.58
N THR A 241 -58.68 11.29 31.81
CA THR A 241 -58.74 9.82 31.66
C THR A 241 -57.46 9.31 30.94
N SER A 242 -56.59 8.60 31.70
CA SER A 242 -55.67 7.46 31.38
C SER A 242 -55.08 7.22 29.96
N PRO A 243 -53.88 6.59 29.77
CA PRO A 243 -52.66 6.49 30.57
C PRO A 243 -51.42 6.88 29.71
N ALA A 244 -50.91 8.11 29.83
CA ALA A 244 -49.64 8.53 29.23
C ALA A 244 -48.75 9.36 30.19
N MET A 245 -48.94 9.21 31.50
CA MET A 245 -48.19 9.92 32.55
C MET A 245 -46.84 9.27 32.87
N ARG A 246 -45.90 9.26 31.92
CA ARG A 246 -44.45 9.17 32.24
C ARG A 246 -43.59 10.25 31.56
N GLY A 247 -44.14 11.02 30.62
CA GLY A 247 -43.40 12.06 29.89
C GLY A 247 -43.36 13.44 30.56
N ALA A 248 -44.44 13.86 31.23
CA ALA A 248 -44.57 15.24 31.73
C ALA A 248 -43.70 15.54 32.96
N ASP A 249 -43.64 14.64 33.94
CA ASP A 249 -42.85 14.79 35.18
C ASP A 249 -41.33 14.88 34.94
N ASN A 250 -40.88 14.34 33.80
CA ASN A 250 -39.48 14.27 33.42
C ASN A 250 -39.01 15.54 32.70
N ALA A 251 -39.90 16.21 31.96
CA ALA A 251 -39.61 17.47 31.29
C ALA A 251 -39.48 18.63 32.29
N ASP A 252 -40.33 18.69 33.32
CA ASP A 252 -40.26 19.73 34.35
C ASP A 252 -38.99 19.61 35.22
N LYS A 253 -38.55 18.38 35.52
CA LYS A 253 -37.27 18.15 36.23
C LYS A 253 -36.05 18.56 35.39
N ALA A 254 -36.10 18.34 34.08
CA ALA A 254 -35.03 18.77 33.16
C ALA A 254 -34.94 20.30 33.07
N LEU A 255 -36.08 21.00 32.98
CA LEU A 255 -36.12 22.47 32.97
C LEU A 255 -35.64 23.08 34.29
N GLY A 256 -35.92 22.43 35.44
CA GLY A 256 -35.42 22.86 36.75
C GLY A 256 -33.89 22.82 36.88
N LEU A 257 -33.24 21.79 36.33
CA LEU A 257 -31.77 21.68 36.32
C LEU A 257 -31.11 22.73 35.42
N ILE A 258 -31.72 23.04 34.27
CA ILE A 258 -31.25 24.09 33.35
C ILE A 258 -31.33 25.47 34.04
N GLY A 259 -32.46 25.77 34.70
CA GLY A 259 -32.64 27.02 35.42
C GLY A 259 -31.63 27.21 36.56
N ALA A 260 -31.38 26.14 37.34
CA ALA A 260 -30.41 26.18 38.44
C ALA A 260 -28.96 26.39 37.94
N GLY A 261 -28.57 25.74 36.84
CA GLY A 261 -27.24 25.90 36.24
C GLY A 261 -27.00 27.32 35.71
N LEU A 262 -27.98 27.92 35.04
CA LEU A 262 -27.89 29.28 34.50
C LEU A 262 -27.85 30.35 35.60
N ASP A 263 -28.60 30.19 36.69
CA ASP A 263 -28.55 31.13 37.82
C ASP A 263 -27.19 31.10 38.52
N LEU A 264 -26.60 29.91 38.71
CA LEU A 264 -25.24 29.77 39.24
C LEU A 264 -24.19 30.41 38.32
N TYR A 265 -24.33 30.26 37.00
CA TYR A 265 -23.48 30.93 36.02
C TYR A 265 -23.58 32.47 36.13
N ILE A 266 -24.78 33.03 36.18
CA ILE A 266 -24.97 34.49 36.31
C ILE A 266 -24.38 35.02 37.62
N ARG A 267 -24.54 34.28 38.73
CA ARG A 267 -23.94 34.64 40.02
C ARG A 267 -22.41 34.56 39.99
N GLY A 268 -21.84 33.58 39.31
CA GLY A 268 -20.40 33.47 39.07
C GLY A 268 -19.86 34.68 38.28
N ARG A 269 -20.55 35.06 37.21
CA ARG A 269 -20.21 36.23 36.39
C ARG A 269 -20.28 37.55 37.18
N ASN A 270 -21.29 37.71 38.02
CA ASN A 270 -21.42 38.87 38.90
C ASN A 270 -20.34 38.90 40.01
N ALA A 271 -19.90 37.74 40.51
CA ALA A 271 -18.78 37.65 41.44
C ALA A 271 -17.45 38.03 40.77
N LEU A 272 -17.26 37.62 39.51
CA LEU A 272 -16.14 38.02 38.66
C LEU A 272 -16.11 39.53 38.39
N GLN A 273 -17.26 40.13 38.08
CA GLN A 273 -17.34 41.60 37.90
C GLN A 273 -17.02 42.38 39.18
N ARG A 274 -17.18 41.75 40.35
CA ARG A 274 -16.82 42.32 41.66
C ARG A 274 -15.41 41.91 42.13
N GLY A 275 -14.62 41.25 41.28
CA GLY A 275 -13.24 40.86 41.56
C GLY A 275 -13.06 39.69 42.54
N ASN A 276 -14.11 38.90 42.80
CA ASN A 276 -14.03 37.76 43.71
C ASN A 276 -13.92 36.43 42.93
N GLU A 277 -12.71 36.14 42.47
CA GLU A 277 -12.37 35.04 41.56
C GLU A 277 -12.66 33.66 42.16
N ALA A 278 -12.26 33.42 43.42
CA ALA A 278 -12.51 32.14 44.09
C ALA A 278 -14.01 31.83 44.25
N ARG A 279 -14.83 32.87 44.44
CA ARG A 279 -16.28 32.71 44.49
C ARG A 279 -16.87 32.47 43.09
N ALA A 280 -16.33 33.11 42.06
CA ALA A 280 -16.79 32.93 40.69
C ALA A 280 -16.47 31.54 40.15
N GLU A 281 -15.24 31.06 40.35
CA GLU A 281 -14.77 29.72 39.96
C GLU A 281 -15.65 28.64 40.60
N LYS A 282 -15.91 28.76 41.91
CA LYS A 282 -16.79 27.82 42.62
C LYS A 282 -18.23 27.83 42.10
N MET A 283 -18.77 28.98 41.68
CA MET A 283 -20.12 29.05 41.10
C MET A 283 -20.17 28.46 39.69
N PHE A 284 -19.10 28.62 38.89
CA PHE A 284 -19.01 28.04 37.55
C PHE A 284 -18.80 26.52 37.57
N GLU A 285 -17.99 25.99 38.48
CA GLU A 285 -17.88 24.53 38.68
C GLU A 285 -19.22 23.91 39.07
N GLN A 286 -19.97 24.58 39.95
CA GLN A 286 -21.30 24.14 40.36
C GLN A 286 -22.31 24.21 39.21
N ALA A 287 -22.24 25.25 38.36
CA ALA A 287 -23.05 25.36 37.15
C ALA A 287 -22.74 24.22 36.15
N GLY A 288 -21.47 23.96 35.87
CA GLY A 288 -21.05 22.86 34.98
C GLY A 288 -21.44 21.47 35.52
N SER A 289 -21.40 21.27 36.85
CA SER A 289 -21.90 20.03 37.48
C SER A 289 -23.41 19.85 37.29
N ALA A 290 -24.20 20.92 37.41
CA ALA A 290 -25.65 20.88 37.18
C ALA A 290 -25.99 20.50 35.73
N PHE A 291 -25.25 21.04 34.75
CA PHE A 291 -25.47 20.71 33.35
C PHE A 291 -25.01 19.30 32.97
N ARG A 292 -23.91 18.78 33.52
CA ARG A 292 -23.50 17.39 33.28
C ARG A 292 -24.52 16.37 33.81
N LYS A 293 -25.11 16.63 34.98
CA LYS A 293 -26.21 15.80 35.52
C LYS A 293 -27.43 15.75 34.58
N LEU A 294 -27.71 16.83 33.85
CA LEU A 294 -28.78 16.88 32.85
C LEU A 294 -28.46 15.98 31.64
N HIS A 295 -27.21 15.99 31.16
CA HIS A 295 -26.78 15.15 30.04
C HIS A 295 -26.75 13.67 30.38
N ASP A 296 -26.24 13.31 31.55
CA ASP A 296 -26.17 11.90 31.96
C ASP A 296 -27.56 11.30 32.20
N GLY A 297 -28.52 12.12 32.60
CA GLY A 297 -29.93 11.74 32.73
C GLY A 297 -30.76 11.88 31.44
N SER A 298 -30.19 12.30 30.31
CA SER A 298 -30.97 12.72 29.13
C SER A 298 -31.93 11.65 28.60
N ALA A 299 -31.51 10.38 28.62
CA ALA A 299 -32.35 9.24 28.23
C ALA A 299 -33.53 9.03 29.19
N LYS A 300 -33.33 9.30 30.49
CA LYS A 300 -34.36 9.21 31.54
C LYS A 300 -35.38 10.36 31.44
N TYR A 301 -34.98 11.48 30.82
CA TYR A 301 -35.82 12.66 30.62
C TYR A 301 -36.45 12.77 29.23
N GLY A 302 -36.25 11.77 28.35
CA GLY A 302 -36.76 11.79 26.98
C GLY A 302 -36.05 12.80 26.05
N LEU A 303 -34.85 13.26 26.43
CA LEU A 303 -34.08 14.24 25.67
C LEU A 303 -32.96 13.55 24.86
N SER A 304 -32.78 14.03 23.62
CA SER A 304 -31.67 13.62 22.76
C SER A 304 -30.34 13.94 23.42
N ARG A 305 -29.55 12.89 23.69
CA ARG A 305 -28.20 13.00 24.27
C ARG A 305 -27.31 13.94 23.46
N ARG A 306 -27.49 13.93 22.13
CA ARG A 306 -26.79 14.80 21.17
C ARG A 306 -27.15 16.27 21.33
N SER A 307 -28.41 16.58 21.62
CA SER A 307 -28.89 17.95 21.84
C SER A 307 -28.44 18.49 23.21
N CYS A 308 -28.44 17.66 24.25
CA CYS A 308 -27.92 18.02 25.57
C CYS A 308 -26.40 18.25 25.53
N ALA A 309 -25.65 17.39 24.82
CA ALA A 309 -24.21 17.55 24.65
C ALA A 309 -23.85 18.87 23.95
N ARG A 310 -24.57 19.23 22.89
CA ARG A 310 -24.41 20.50 22.16
C ARG A 310 -24.66 21.71 23.06
N TYR A 311 -25.64 21.63 23.96
CA TYR A 311 -25.99 22.73 24.87
C TYR A 311 -24.94 22.90 25.98
N ILE A 312 -24.39 21.79 26.48
CA ILE A 312 -23.28 21.79 27.44
C ILE A 312 -22.03 22.38 26.81
N GLU A 313 -21.69 21.95 25.60
CA GLU A 313 -20.52 22.44 24.86
C GLU A 313 -20.54 23.97 24.73
N VAL A 314 -21.70 24.55 24.39
CA VAL A 314 -21.88 26.02 24.33
C VAL A 314 -21.75 26.69 25.70
N CYS A 315 -22.28 26.08 26.76
CA CYS A 315 -22.21 26.66 28.11
C CYS A 315 -20.80 26.54 28.72
N GLU A 316 -20.10 25.43 28.48
CA GLU A 316 -18.69 25.23 28.85
C GLU A 316 -17.79 26.17 28.04
N ASP A 317 -18.05 26.37 26.75
CA ASP A 317 -17.35 27.37 25.93
C ASP A 317 -17.53 28.79 26.47
N TRP A 318 -18.72 29.15 26.98
CA TRP A 318 -18.97 30.44 27.61
C TRP A 318 -18.24 30.58 28.94
N ILE A 319 -18.26 29.54 29.78
CA ILE A 319 -17.49 29.49 31.04
C ILE A 319 -16.00 29.65 30.72
N ASP A 320 -15.48 28.90 29.75
CA ASP A 320 -14.07 28.97 29.35
C ASP A 320 -13.72 30.31 28.69
N ALA A 321 -14.62 30.93 27.92
CA ALA A 321 -14.40 32.24 27.32
C ALA A 321 -14.37 33.36 28.38
N ASP A 322 -15.29 33.35 29.34
CA ASP A 322 -15.30 34.33 30.43
C ASP A 322 -14.13 34.11 31.41
N THR A 323 -13.68 32.87 31.62
CA THR A 323 -12.48 32.54 32.40
C THR A 323 -11.20 32.98 31.67
N ARG A 324 -11.08 32.71 30.36
CA ARG A 324 -9.95 33.16 29.51
C ARG A 324 -9.84 34.69 29.36
N ASN A 325 -10.96 35.41 29.47
CA ASN A 325 -10.99 36.89 29.37
C ASN A 325 -10.69 37.61 30.70
N ALA A 326 -10.80 36.93 31.85
CA ALA A 326 -10.48 37.49 33.16
C ALA A 326 -8.99 37.87 33.26
N ASP A 327 -8.08 37.00 32.79
CA ASP A 327 -6.63 37.19 32.88
C ASP A 327 -6.11 38.37 32.03
N ARG A 328 -6.65 38.55 30.81
CA ARG A 328 -6.32 39.71 29.96
C ARG A 328 -6.77 41.03 30.57
N ARG A 329 -7.92 41.04 31.25
CA ARG A 329 -8.46 42.23 31.93
C ARG A 329 -7.62 42.54 33.18
N ASN A 330 -7.23 41.52 33.95
CA ASN A 330 -6.38 41.63 35.14
C ASN A 330 -4.97 42.18 34.81
N CYS A 331 -4.31 41.66 33.77
CA CYS A 331 -2.99 42.16 33.33
C CYS A 331 -3.04 43.62 32.86
N ARG A 332 -4.09 43.99 32.10
CA ARG A 332 -4.30 45.37 31.63
C ARG A 332 -4.58 46.33 32.78
N GLU A 333 -5.37 45.91 33.77
CA GLU A 333 -5.66 46.74 34.94
C GLU A 333 -4.46 46.87 35.88
N ARG A 334 -3.63 45.83 36.04
CA ARG A 334 -2.39 45.90 36.83
C ARG A 334 -1.34 46.82 36.19
N LEU A 335 -1.11 46.69 34.88
CA LEU A 335 -0.23 47.61 34.12
C LEU A 335 -0.72 49.07 34.21
N SER A 336 -2.03 49.27 34.07
CA SER A 336 -2.64 50.61 34.21
C SER A 336 -2.58 51.13 35.66
N GLY A 337 -2.57 50.24 36.66
CA GLY A 337 -2.38 50.58 38.07
C GLY A 337 -0.94 50.98 38.38
N MET A 338 0.04 50.26 37.86
CA MET A 338 1.48 50.58 38.03
C MET A 338 1.85 51.90 37.34
N LEU A 339 1.34 52.15 36.13
CA LEU A 339 1.54 53.43 35.43
C LEU A 339 1.00 54.61 36.23
N ARG A 340 -0.20 54.47 36.82
CA ARG A 340 -0.81 55.51 37.68
C ARG A 340 0.00 55.78 38.95
N LEU A 341 0.60 54.74 39.56
CA LEU A 341 1.48 54.90 40.72
C LEU A 341 2.77 55.64 40.38
N ILE A 342 3.37 55.34 39.22
CA ILE A 342 4.58 56.03 38.74
C ILE A 342 4.28 57.51 38.45
N GLU A 343 3.16 57.81 37.80
CA GLU A 343 2.72 59.20 37.58
C GLU A 343 2.44 59.93 38.90
N GLY A 344 1.83 59.24 39.88
CA GLY A 344 1.64 59.77 41.22
C GLY A 344 2.96 60.08 41.94
N PHE A 345 3.96 59.19 41.80
CA PHE A 345 5.30 59.38 42.38
C PHE A 345 5.97 60.62 41.77
N LYS A 346 5.94 60.72 40.43
CA LYS A 346 6.49 61.88 39.71
C LYS A 346 5.84 63.18 40.13
N ARG A 347 4.50 63.22 40.26
CA ARG A 347 3.79 64.41 40.74
C ARG A 347 4.19 64.79 42.16
N ALA A 348 4.36 63.81 43.05
CA ALA A 348 4.75 64.06 44.43
C ALA A 348 6.22 64.50 44.61
N ARG A 349 7.07 64.28 43.60
CA ARG A 349 8.50 64.65 43.64
C ARG A 349 8.96 65.49 42.45
N ASN A 350 8.11 66.43 42.02
CA ASN A 350 8.45 67.43 40.98
C ASN A 350 9.07 66.83 39.71
N GLY A 351 8.48 65.75 39.20
CA GLY A 351 8.86 65.11 37.94
C GLY A 351 10.00 64.10 38.04
N THR A 352 10.61 63.89 39.21
CA THR A 352 11.65 62.86 39.38
C THR A 352 11.06 61.45 39.38
N GLU A 353 11.70 60.55 38.63
CA GLU A 353 11.29 59.14 38.53
C GLU A 353 11.84 58.33 39.71
N PRO A 354 11.16 57.28 40.17
CA PRO A 354 11.70 56.41 41.22
C PRO A 354 12.94 55.68 40.69
N ALA A 355 14.00 55.61 41.50
CA ALA A 355 15.26 54.97 41.11
C ALA A 355 15.14 53.44 40.97
N ASP A 356 14.24 52.83 41.74
CA ASP A 356 13.95 51.40 41.67
C ASP A 356 12.50 51.07 42.10
N PHE A 357 12.12 49.81 41.91
CA PHE A 357 10.79 49.31 42.25
C PHE A 357 10.52 49.33 43.78
N GLN A 358 11.56 49.22 44.61
CA GLN A 358 11.43 49.28 46.07
C GLN A 358 11.19 50.70 46.57
N GLU A 359 11.73 51.73 45.92
CA GLU A 359 11.45 53.13 46.20
C GLU A 359 10.00 53.47 45.88
N LEU A 360 9.51 53.04 44.70
CA LEU A 360 8.11 53.21 44.31
C LEU A 360 7.17 52.47 45.26
N HIS A 361 7.49 51.23 45.66
CA HIS A 361 6.71 50.46 46.62
C HIS A 361 6.70 51.10 48.01
N ARG A 362 7.86 51.55 48.52
CA ARG A 362 7.97 52.23 49.83
C ARG A 362 7.24 53.56 49.83
N TRP A 363 7.30 54.32 48.74
CA TRP A 363 6.53 55.55 48.58
C TRP A 363 5.04 55.26 48.47
N ALA A 364 4.60 54.31 47.65
CA ALA A 364 3.19 53.96 47.53
C ALA A 364 2.62 53.47 48.88
N THR A 365 3.38 52.64 49.60
CA THR A 365 2.98 52.13 50.92
C THR A 365 2.92 53.24 51.98
N ARG A 366 3.77 54.27 51.90
CA ARG A 366 3.73 55.41 52.83
C ARG A 366 2.66 56.44 52.44
N SER A 367 2.59 56.82 51.17
CA SER A 367 1.81 57.96 50.68
C SER A 367 0.35 57.60 50.33
N VAL A 368 0.09 56.39 49.82
CA VAL A 368 -1.25 55.96 49.40
C VAL A 368 -2.05 55.36 50.56
N VAL A 369 -1.38 54.69 51.50
CA VAL A 369 -1.99 54.09 52.70
C VAL A 369 -2.12 55.09 53.86
N ALA A 370 -1.28 56.13 53.94
CA ALA A 370 -1.45 57.17 54.97
C ALA A 370 -2.65 58.09 54.71
N ASN A 371 -3.05 58.29 53.45
CA ASN A 371 -4.19 59.12 53.05
C ASN A 371 -5.55 58.37 53.08
N ALA A 372 -5.69 57.32 53.90
CA ALA A 372 -6.95 56.58 54.07
C ALA A 372 -7.74 57.18 55.25
N ARG A 373 -9.05 57.40 55.07
CA ARG A 373 -9.89 58.14 56.03
C ARG A 373 -10.30 57.30 57.23
N ASP A 374 -10.32 55.97 57.10
CA ASP A 374 -10.59 55.03 58.19
C ASP A 374 -9.75 53.74 58.13
N GLY A 375 -9.86 52.91 59.19
CA GLY A 375 -9.09 51.67 59.33
C GLY A 375 -9.45 50.56 58.34
N SER A 376 -10.65 50.59 57.74
CA SER A 376 -11.10 49.63 56.73
C SER A 376 -10.51 49.97 55.36
N GLU A 377 -10.54 51.25 54.99
CA GLU A 377 -9.99 51.76 53.74
C GLU A 377 -8.46 51.59 53.71
N ARG A 378 -7.81 51.72 54.87
CA ARG A 378 -6.37 51.47 55.03
C ARG A 378 -5.99 50.02 54.79
N LYS A 379 -6.87 49.07 55.15
CA LYS A 379 -6.69 47.63 54.95
C LYS A 379 -6.90 47.24 53.48
N ASP A 380 -7.88 47.84 52.82
CA ASP A 380 -8.14 47.62 51.38
C ASP A 380 -7.01 48.18 50.51
N ARG A 381 -6.53 49.41 50.78
CA ARG A 381 -5.41 50.00 50.04
C ARG A 381 -4.09 49.22 50.24
N LYS A 382 -3.84 48.67 51.43
CA LYS A 382 -2.72 47.74 51.67
C LYS A 382 -2.86 46.44 50.86
N THR A 383 -4.08 45.92 50.77
CA THR A 383 -4.36 44.67 50.03
C THR A 383 -4.19 44.87 48.53
N ILE A 384 -4.66 46.00 47.99
CA ILE A 384 -4.49 46.38 46.58
C ILE A 384 -3.01 46.55 46.22
N LEU A 385 -2.23 47.24 47.07
CA LEU A 385 -0.78 47.36 46.86
C LEU A 385 -0.08 46.00 46.96
N LYS A 386 -0.49 45.13 47.89
CA LYS A 386 0.05 43.77 47.98
C LYS A 386 -0.20 42.99 46.69
N VAL A 387 -1.41 43.05 46.13
CA VAL A 387 -1.80 42.37 44.88
C VAL A 387 -1.08 42.94 43.64
N LEU A 388 -0.86 44.26 43.57
CA LEU A 388 -0.14 44.91 42.47
C LEU A 388 1.37 44.58 42.46
N PHE A 389 1.96 44.36 43.64
CA PHE A 389 3.41 44.14 43.81
C PHE A 389 3.79 42.66 44.08
N SER A 390 2.82 41.73 44.15
CA SER A 390 3.07 40.28 44.30
C SER A 390 2.73 39.49 43.02
N CYS A 391 3.59 38.55 42.62
CA CYS A 391 3.31 37.59 41.56
C CYS A 391 2.53 36.38 42.14
N PRO A 392 1.43 35.89 41.52
CA PRO A 392 0.72 34.73 42.03
C PRO A 392 1.57 33.46 41.88
N ALA A 393 1.68 32.68 42.96
CA ALA A 393 2.24 31.34 42.92
C ALA A 393 1.16 30.35 42.44
N ASN A 394 1.52 29.47 41.51
CA ASN A 394 0.76 28.32 40.99
C ASN A 394 -0.44 28.59 40.08
N ARG A 395 -0.25 28.39 38.77
CA ARG A 395 -1.04 27.54 37.85
C ARG A 395 -0.35 27.51 36.47
N ASP A 396 -0.53 26.43 35.71
CA ASP A 396 0.12 26.19 34.41
C ASP A 396 -0.45 27.10 33.31
N TYR A 397 0.32 28.12 32.92
CA TYR A 397 -0.04 29.09 31.88
C TYR A 397 0.60 28.70 30.53
N ALA A 398 0.02 27.74 29.81
CA ALA A 398 0.53 27.31 28.50
C ALA A 398 -0.03 28.10 27.28
N PHE A 399 -1.02 29.00 27.45
CA PHE A 399 -1.76 29.60 26.32
C PHE A 399 -1.68 31.14 26.17
N LEU A 400 -0.70 31.80 26.78
CA LEU A 400 -0.47 33.24 26.64
C LEU A 400 0.79 33.55 25.82
N SER A 401 0.76 33.23 24.53
CA SER A 401 1.76 33.71 23.58
C SER A 401 1.53 35.18 23.25
N ASP A 402 1.99 36.07 24.14
CA ASP A 402 2.59 37.37 23.75
C ASP A 402 3.31 38.10 24.89
N TYR A 403 3.43 37.52 26.10
CA TYR A 403 4.31 38.07 27.15
C TYR A 403 5.04 36.95 27.93
N LEU A 404 6.23 36.61 27.42
CA LEU A 404 7.41 36.03 28.10
C LEU A 404 7.33 34.65 28.78
N TYR A 405 8.45 33.94 28.63
CA TYR A 405 8.68 32.50 28.76
C TYR A 405 8.70 31.99 30.22
N ARG A 406 8.30 30.72 30.43
CA ARG A 406 8.73 29.88 31.57
C ARG A 406 9.24 28.53 31.06
N HIS A 407 10.37 28.08 31.59
CA HIS A 407 10.94 26.75 31.39
C HIS A 407 10.47 25.85 32.54
N GLU A 408 9.98 24.65 32.24
CA GLU A 408 9.95 23.56 33.22
C GLU A 408 11.33 22.89 33.25
N GLY A 409 11.90 22.70 34.44
CA GLY A 409 13.05 21.83 34.64
C GLY A 409 14.23 22.42 35.42
N LEU A 410 14.33 22.00 36.69
CA LEU A 410 15.44 22.02 37.67
C LEU A 410 15.37 23.06 38.81
N PRO A 411 15.41 22.62 40.09
CA PRO A 411 15.55 23.52 41.24
C PRO A 411 16.94 24.17 41.25
N GLY A 412 17.00 25.50 41.18
CA GLY A 412 18.23 26.27 41.45
C GLY A 412 18.84 27.07 40.29
N ALA A 413 18.19 27.18 39.12
CA ALA A 413 18.65 28.01 38.01
C ALA A 413 18.04 29.44 38.02
N PRO A 414 18.81 30.49 37.66
CA PRO A 414 18.31 31.87 37.63
C PRO A 414 17.22 32.05 36.56
N THR A 415 16.12 32.70 36.93
CA THR A 415 14.98 32.98 36.06
C THR A 415 15.20 34.31 35.33
N LEU A 416 15.09 34.31 34.00
CA LEU A 416 15.21 35.53 33.18
C LEU A 416 13.81 36.08 32.89
N ALA A 417 13.47 37.25 33.44
CA ALA A 417 12.27 37.99 33.08
C ALA A 417 12.70 39.23 32.27
N CYS A 418 12.26 39.37 31.02
CA CYS A 418 12.54 40.56 30.21
C CYS A 418 11.32 41.49 30.24
N PHE A 419 11.52 42.80 30.23
CA PHE A 419 10.47 43.73 29.81
C PHE A 419 11.08 44.93 29.07
N TRP A 420 10.22 45.64 28.32
CA TRP A 420 10.63 46.76 27.48
C TRP A 420 10.39 48.09 28.19
N HIS A 421 11.40 48.95 28.24
CA HIS A 421 11.29 50.30 28.78
C HIS A 421 12.05 51.29 27.87
N ARG A 422 11.36 52.35 27.40
CA ARG A 422 11.91 53.40 26.52
C ARG A 422 12.67 52.90 25.28
N GLY A 423 12.28 51.76 24.72
CA GLY A 423 12.89 51.19 23.52
C GLY A 423 14.09 50.28 23.77
N GLU A 424 14.52 50.09 25.03
CA GLU A 424 15.55 49.12 25.40
C GLU A 424 14.95 47.93 26.17
N ARG A 425 15.50 46.73 25.93
CA ARG A 425 15.10 45.50 26.61
C ARG A 425 15.98 45.30 27.85
N ILE A 426 15.36 45.29 29.02
CA ILE A 426 16.04 45.08 30.30
C ILE A 426 15.77 43.64 30.73
N ASP A 427 16.85 42.87 30.90
CA ASP A 427 16.79 41.49 31.39
C ASP A 427 17.03 41.50 32.92
N GLY A 428 16.02 41.09 33.70
CA GLY A 428 16.15 40.91 35.14
C GLY A 428 16.62 39.49 35.45
N VAL A 429 17.77 39.37 36.11
CA VAL A 429 18.28 38.08 36.62
C VAL A 429 18.00 38.00 38.11
N THR A 430 17.24 36.98 38.53
CA THR A 430 17.08 36.64 39.95
C THR A 430 18.24 35.76 40.41
N ASP A 431 19.01 36.26 41.37
CA ASP A 431 20.03 35.51 42.12
C ASP A 431 19.37 34.58 43.18
N ARG A 432 20.12 33.57 43.67
CA ARG A 432 19.69 32.54 44.64
C ARG A 432 19.12 33.08 45.97
N ALA A 433 19.39 34.33 46.33
CA ALA A 433 18.92 35.00 47.54
C ALA A 433 17.71 35.93 47.31
N GLY A 434 17.12 35.92 46.10
CA GLY A 434 16.02 36.83 45.75
C GLY A 434 16.48 38.25 45.43
N GLY A 435 17.78 38.47 45.24
CA GLY A 435 18.33 39.72 44.71
C GLY A 435 18.10 39.83 43.21
N HIS A 436 17.56 40.96 42.75
CA HIS A 436 17.41 41.26 41.33
C HIS A 436 18.63 42.05 40.86
N THR A 437 19.43 41.48 39.95
CA THR A 437 20.46 42.25 39.25
C THR A 437 20.00 42.53 37.82
N THR A 438 19.98 43.82 37.47
CA THR A 438 19.71 44.30 36.12
C THR A 438 21.02 44.24 35.34
N VAL A 439 21.09 43.40 34.30
CA VAL A 439 22.22 43.40 33.38
C VAL A 439 21.74 44.00 32.07
N SER A 440 22.09 45.26 31.83
CA SER A 440 21.99 45.82 30.49
C SER A 440 23.05 45.15 29.62
N ARG A 441 22.62 44.21 28.76
CA ARG A 441 23.52 43.59 27.78
C ARG A 441 23.45 44.38 26.47
N PRO A 442 24.59 44.66 25.82
CA PRO A 442 24.57 45.26 24.49
C PRO A 442 23.76 44.38 23.51
N PRO A 443 23.09 44.99 22.50
CA PRO A 443 22.17 44.29 21.60
C PRO A 443 22.72 43.01 20.95
N ALA A 444 24.02 42.98 20.62
CA ALA A 444 24.68 41.82 20.01
C ALA A 444 24.64 40.58 20.92
N ALA A 445 25.01 40.73 22.21
CA ALA A 445 25.01 39.62 23.17
C ALA A 445 23.61 39.07 23.47
N GLN A 446 22.56 39.88 23.25
CA GLN A 446 21.17 39.45 23.38
C GLN A 446 20.73 38.59 22.20
N VAL A 447 21.13 38.97 20.97
CA VAL A 447 20.80 38.21 19.77
C VAL A 447 21.52 36.86 19.74
N ASP A 448 22.78 36.81 20.17
CA ASP A 448 23.55 35.55 20.24
C ASP A 448 22.93 34.55 21.21
N SER A 449 22.41 35.03 22.35
CA SER A 449 21.68 34.21 23.32
C SER A 449 20.36 33.68 22.73
N LEU A 450 19.62 34.52 21.99
CA LEU A 450 18.39 34.10 21.30
C LEU A 450 18.68 33.07 20.20
N ALA A 451 19.67 33.32 19.36
CA ALA A 451 20.08 32.42 18.29
C ALA A 451 20.53 31.06 18.83
N SER A 452 21.24 31.03 19.96
CA SER A 452 21.64 29.80 20.65
C SER A 452 20.43 29.04 21.22
N SER A 453 19.44 29.75 21.76
CA SER A 453 18.17 29.12 22.17
C SER A 453 17.38 28.59 20.99
N GLY A 454 17.44 29.26 19.84
CA GLY A 454 16.81 28.80 18.60
C GLY A 454 17.44 27.50 18.11
N ARG A 455 18.78 27.40 18.16
CA ARG A 455 19.50 26.16 17.81
C ARG A 455 19.09 25.00 18.71
N ARG A 456 19.05 25.20 20.03
CA ARG A 456 18.56 24.18 20.98
C ARG A 456 17.12 23.75 20.69
N ALA A 457 16.25 24.66 20.24
CA ALA A 457 14.88 24.31 19.85
C ALA A 457 14.84 23.47 18.56
N ILE A 458 15.74 23.71 17.60
CA ILE A 458 15.91 22.84 16.43
C ILE A 458 16.42 21.46 16.84
N ASP A 459 17.40 21.41 17.74
CA ASP A 459 17.99 20.14 18.22
C ASP A 459 16.98 19.29 19.01
N ALA A 460 16.01 19.95 19.67
CA ALA A 460 14.89 19.31 20.37
C ALA A 460 13.68 19.00 19.45
N ASP A 461 13.80 19.22 18.14
CA ASP A 461 12.75 19.10 17.12
C ASP A 461 11.47 19.93 17.37
N ASP A 462 11.56 20.96 18.22
CA ASP A 462 10.50 21.93 18.47
C ASP A 462 10.54 23.04 17.40
N LEU A 463 10.12 22.67 16.19
CA LEU A 463 10.21 23.51 15.00
C LEU A 463 9.34 24.78 15.10
N ASP A 464 8.20 24.74 15.80
CA ASP A 464 7.34 25.91 15.99
C ASP A 464 7.97 26.94 16.93
N ARG A 465 8.63 26.49 18.00
CA ARG A 465 9.43 27.35 18.86
C ARG A 465 10.65 27.89 18.13
N ALA A 466 11.37 27.05 17.40
CA ALA A 466 12.49 27.48 16.57
C ALA A 466 12.06 28.58 15.58
N ARG A 467 10.92 28.41 14.91
CA ARG A 467 10.34 29.41 14.00
C ARG A 467 10.12 30.75 14.70
N LEU A 468 9.50 30.74 15.88
CA LEU A 468 9.22 31.98 16.63
C LEU A 468 10.51 32.68 17.05
N ILE A 469 11.49 31.92 17.54
CA ILE A 469 12.79 32.45 17.97
C ILE A 469 13.54 33.04 16.77
N PHE A 470 13.68 32.29 15.67
CA PHE A 470 14.40 32.80 14.48
C PHE A 470 13.65 33.90 13.73
N ARG A 471 12.32 33.98 13.83
CA ARG A 471 11.55 35.15 13.39
C ARG A 471 11.88 36.38 14.23
N ASN A 472 12.09 36.21 15.53
CA ASN A 472 12.51 37.31 16.40
C ASN A 472 13.98 37.72 16.14
N VAL A 473 14.87 36.75 15.93
CA VAL A 473 16.27 37.01 15.51
C VAL A 473 16.30 37.80 14.20
N ALA A 474 15.51 37.40 13.20
CA ALA A 474 15.42 38.12 11.92
C ALA A 474 14.78 39.52 12.05
N ARG A 475 13.93 39.77 13.06
CA ARG A 475 13.39 41.11 13.36
C ARG A 475 14.43 42.01 14.02
N GLN A 476 15.25 41.45 14.91
CA GLN A 476 16.31 42.19 15.61
C GLN A 476 17.52 42.43 14.70
N LEU A 477 17.78 41.53 13.76
CA LEU A 477 18.80 41.65 12.73
C LEU A 477 18.16 41.67 11.32
N PRO A 478 17.44 42.75 10.94
CA PRO A 478 16.72 42.82 9.66
C PRO A 478 17.63 42.86 8.43
N ARG A 479 18.95 42.99 8.62
CA ARG A 479 19.98 42.99 7.59
C ARG A 479 20.90 41.76 7.65
N ASP A 480 20.67 40.84 8.59
CA ASP A 480 21.46 39.60 8.66
C ASP A 480 20.83 38.53 7.76
N PRO A 481 21.48 38.14 6.65
CA PRO A 481 20.95 37.10 5.78
C PRO A 481 20.91 35.72 6.44
N GLU A 482 21.77 35.43 7.42
CA GLU A 482 21.87 34.11 8.06
C GLU A 482 20.62 33.81 8.90
N ALA A 483 20.11 34.82 9.62
CA ALA A 483 18.83 34.74 10.33
C ALA A 483 17.66 34.36 9.40
N TYR A 484 17.61 34.95 8.19
CA TYR A 484 16.57 34.64 7.21
C TYR A 484 16.76 33.26 6.55
N ILE A 485 17.98 32.79 6.34
CA ILE A 485 18.26 31.42 5.85
C ILE A 485 17.79 30.38 6.87
N LYS A 486 18.15 30.56 8.15
CA LYS A 486 17.74 29.66 9.24
C LYS A 486 16.23 29.65 9.40
N LEU A 487 15.59 30.82 9.38
CA LEU A 487 14.14 30.94 9.38
C LEU A 487 13.51 30.23 8.17
N GLY A 488 14.07 30.41 6.97
CA GLY A 488 13.63 29.77 5.72
C GLY A 488 13.67 28.25 5.79
N HIS A 489 14.77 27.65 6.28
CA HIS A 489 14.88 26.19 6.47
C HIS A 489 13.87 25.65 7.50
N ILE A 490 13.64 26.36 8.60
CA ILE A 490 12.63 25.96 9.60
C ILE A 490 11.22 26.02 9.01
N LEU A 491 10.91 27.07 8.26
CA LEU A 491 9.62 27.22 7.57
C LEU A 491 9.41 26.15 6.50
N LEU A 492 10.48 25.75 5.81
CA LEU A 492 10.46 24.63 4.85
C LEU A 492 10.12 23.31 5.55
N LYS A 493 10.77 22.99 6.68
CA LYS A 493 10.46 21.79 7.48
C LYS A 493 9.01 21.79 7.99
N LEU A 494 8.48 22.96 8.38
CA LEU A 494 7.09 23.15 8.79
C LEU A 494 6.08 23.15 7.61
N LYS A 495 6.53 22.90 6.37
CA LYS A 495 5.71 22.95 5.14
C LYS A 495 5.02 24.30 4.90
N ARG A 496 5.57 25.40 5.43
CA ARG A 496 5.10 26.79 5.23
C ARG A 496 5.84 27.41 4.05
N PHE A 497 5.56 26.88 2.86
CA PHE A 497 6.36 27.10 1.64
C PHE A 497 6.46 28.57 1.20
N GLU A 498 5.38 29.34 1.23
CA GLU A 498 5.40 30.76 0.82
C GLU A 498 6.22 31.63 1.76
N GLU A 499 6.10 31.43 3.08
CA GLU A 499 6.92 32.16 4.05
C GLU A 499 8.39 31.75 3.98
N SER A 500 8.67 30.47 3.69
CA SER A 500 10.03 29.98 3.44
C SER A 500 10.64 30.64 2.20
N LYS A 501 9.88 30.70 1.10
CA LYS A 501 10.26 31.40 -0.13
C LYS A 501 10.56 32.88 0.13
N GLY A 502 9.69 33.56 0.87
CA GLY A 502 9.88 34.95 1.27
C GLY A 502 11.15 35.17 2.11
N ALA A 503 11.44 34.26 3.04
CA ALA A 503 12.65 34.31 3.85
C ALA A 503 13.92 34.10 3.02
N PHE A 504 13.96 33.13 2.10
CA PHE A 504 15.12 32.93 1.22
C PHE A 504 15.30 34.07 0.23
N HIS A 505 14.24 34.63 -0.35
CA HIS A 505 14.37 35.83 -1.18
C HIS A 505 14.90 37.01 -0.37
N ARG A 506 14.50 37.16 0.89
CA ARG A 506 15.06 38.21 1.75
C ARG A 506 16.55 38.00 1.98
N ALA A 507 16.99 36.78 2.29
CA ALA A 507 18.40 36.45 2.39
C ALA A 507 19.18 36.69 1.08
N LEU A 508 18.55 36.43 -0.07
CA LEU A 508 19.10 36.70 -1.40
C LEU A 508 19.33 38.20 -1.62
N THR A 509 18.36 39.05 -1.26
CA THR A 509 18.49 40.52 -1.34
C THR A 509 19.54 41.07 -0.38
N LEU A 510 19.81 40.38 0.72
CA LEU A 510 20.77 40.78 1.74
C LEU A 510 22.20 40.29 1.48
N GLY A 511 22.45 39.61 0.36
CA GLY A 511 23.79 39.30 -0.14
C GLY A 511 24.29 37.87 0.08
N SER A 512 23.57 37.02 0.84
CA SER A 512 23.97 35.61 1.03
C SER A 512 23.49 34.72 -0.12
N LYS A 513 23.96 35.02 -1.33
CA LYS A 513 23.45 34.44 -2.59
C LYS A 513 23.56 32.92 -2.65
N ALA A 514 24.71 32.34 -2.31
CA ALA A 514 24.91 30.89 -2.39
C ALA A 514 23.96 30.11 -1.48
N LEU A 515 23.90 30.45 -0.18
CA LEU A 515 23.03 29.80 0.80
C LEU A 515 21.53 30.04 0.53
N ALA A 516 21.16 31.24 0.05
CA ALA A 516 19.78 31.55 -0.32
C ALA A 516 19.32 30.76 -1.56
N HIS A 517 20.16 30.66 -2.58
CA HIS A 517 19.89 29.82 -3.76
C HIS A 517 19.82 28.33 -3.39
N HIS A 518 20.67 27.83 -2.50
CA HIS A 518 20.55 26.47 -1.98
C HIS A 518 19.20 26.23 -1.27
N GLY A 519 18.78 27.15 -0.39
CA GLY A 519 17.48 27.07 0.29
C GLY A 519 16.29 27.13 -0.67
N LEU A 520 16.35 27.98 -1.72
CA LEU A 520 15.36 28.00 -2.80
C LEU A 520 15.38 26.67 -3.58
N GLY A 521 16.55 26.14 -3.91
CA GLY A 521 16.68 24.84 -4.58
C GLY A 521 16.02 23.71 -3.78
N MET A 522 16.26 23.65 -2.47
CA MET A 522 15.59 22.70 -1.58
C MET A 522 14.08 22.89 -1.55
N LEU A 523 13.60 24.14 -1.53
CA LEU A 523 12.17 24.45 -1.60
C LEU A 523 11.56 23.94 -2.92
N TYR A 524 12.15 24.28 -4.07
CA TYR A 524 11.68 23.85 -5.37
C TYR A 524 11.76 22.33 -5.58
N ALA A 525 12.72 21.66 -4.94
CA ALA A 525 12.85 20.20 -4.99
C ALA A 525 11.68 19.46 -4.33
N THR A 526 10.89 20.13 -3.47
CA THR A 526 9.71 19.54 -2.84
C THR A 526 8.55 19.28 -3.81
N TRP A 527 8.50 19.98 -4.95
CA TRP A 527 7.45 19.82 -5.96
C TRP A 527 7.96 19.04 -7.18
N PRO A 528 7.37 17.87 -7.52
CA PRO A 528 7.83 17.05 -8.64
C PRO A 528 7.92 17.78 -9.99
N MET A 529 6.94 18.64 -10.31
CA MET A 529 6.91 19.39 -11.57
C MET A 529 7.91 20.56 -11.62
N GLN A 530 8.49 20.97 -10.48
CA GLN A 530 9.39 22.13 -10.39
C GLN A 530 10.86 21.75 -10.17
N ARG A 531 11.20 20.46 -10.27
CA ARG A 531 12.57 19.97 -10.06
C ARG A 531 13.60 20.60 -11.00
N HIS A 532 13.21 21.02 -12.21
CA HIS A 532 14.07 21.81 -13.11
C HIS A 532 14.49 23.17 -12.49
N PHE A 533 13.57 23.87 -11.81
CA PHE A 533 13.89 25.10 -11.08
C PHE A 533 14.81 24.83 -9.89
N ALA A 534 14.67 23.67 -9.24
CA ALA A 534 15.57 23.26 -8.18
C ALA A 534 17.01 23.10 -8.70
N ILE A 535 17.20 22.42 -9.84
CA ILE A 535 18.51 22.29 -10.49
C ILE A 535 19.07 23.68 -10.83
N HIS A 536 18.28 24.57 -11.43
CA HIS A 536 18.72 25.94 -11.72
C HIS A 536 19.24 26.65 -10.47
N HIS A 537 18.49 26.61 -9.36
CA HIS A 537 18.92 27.28 -8.14
C HIS A 537 20.13 26.60 -7.45
N PHE A 538 20.27 25.28 -7.53
CA PHE A 538 21.51 24.63 -7.07
C PHE A 538 22.71 25.02 -7.95
N THR A 539 22.53 25.12 -9.27
CA THR A 539 23.57 25.61 -10.18
C THR A 539 23.98 27.04 -9.83
N GLU A 540 23.02 27.95 -9.59
CA GLU A 540 23.33 29.32 -9.14
C GLU A 540 24.07 29.34 -7.80
N ALA A 541 23.72 28.45 -6.86
CA ALA A 541 24.45 28.31 -5.61
C ALA A 541 25.91 27.89 -5.84
N LEU A 542 26.15 26.94 -6.74
CA LEU A 542 27.47 26.42 -7.09
C LEU A 542 28.31 27.39 -7.92
N ILE A 543 27.71 28.24 -8.75
CA ILE A 543 28.40 29.33 -9.45
C ILE A 543 28.97 30.33 -8.43
N ARG A 544 28.26 30.59 -7.33
CA ARG A 544 28.70 31.52 -6.27
C ARG A 544 29.65 30.88 -5.27
N ASN A 545 29.49 29.59 -5.00
CA ASN A 545 30.39 28.82 -4.16
C ASN A 545 30.60 27.42 -4.77
N GLN A 546 31.70 27.25 -5.48
CA GLN A 546 32.03 25.98 -6.14
C GLN A 546 32.31 24.85 -5.15
N ASP A 547 32.66 25.18 -3.91
CA ASP A 547 32.96 24.23 -2.85
C ASP A 547 31.76 23.88 -1.97
N PHE A 548 30.54 24.24 -2.40
CA PHE A 548 29.33 24.00 -1.63
C PHE A 548 28.84 22.54 -1.76
N VAL A 549 29.42 21.65 -0.96
CA VAL A 549 29.16 20.19 -0.93
C VAL A 549 27.66 19.88 -0.84
N ASP A 550 26.95 20.47 0.12
CA ASP A 550 25.51 20.20 0.32
C ASP A 550 24.68 20.55 -0.91
N ALA A 551 24.95 21.70 -1.55
CA ALA A 551 24.21 22.11 -2.75
C ALA A 551 24.45 21.16 -3.92
N ARG A 552 25.69 20.67 -4.09
CA ARG A 552 26.01 19.68 -5.12
C ARG A 552 25.35 18.33 -4.83
N TYR A 553 25.33 17.91 -3.57
CA TYR A 553 24.63 16.68 -3.16
C TYR A 553 23.11 16.77 -3.39
N GLN A 554 22.47 17.87 -2.99
CA GLN A 554 21.03 18.06 -3.24
C GLN A 554 20.72 18.12 -4.73
N MET A 555 21.59 18.75 -5.55
CA MET A 555 21.47 18.72 -7.00
C MET A 555 21.54 17.28 -7.55
N ALA A 556 22.51 16.49 -7.11
CA ALA A 556 22.63 15.09 -7.51
C ALA A 556 21.37 14.28 -7.16
N ARG A 557 20.80 14.47 -5.96
CA ARG A 557 19.53 13.83 -5.55
C ARG A 557 18.36 14.21 -6.43
N VAL A 558 18.23 15.49 -6.80
CA VAL A 558 17.15 15.95 -7.68
C VAL A 558 17.32 15.38 -9.08
N ARG A 559 18.55 15.39 -9.63
CA ARG A 559 18.86 14.78 -10.93
C ARG A 559 18.55 13.28 -10.94
N TYR A 560 18.87 12.58 -9.86
CA TYR A 560 18.53 11.17 -9.68
C TYR A 560 17.01 10.96 -9.69
N ALA A 561 16.26 11.77 -8.93
CA ALA A 561 14.79 11.70 -8.90
C ALA A 561 14.13 12.04 -10.25
N MET A 562 14.85 12.73 -11.14
CA MET A 562 14.45 13.01 -12.52
C MET A 562 14.97 11.97 -13.53
N LYS A 563 15.66 10.92 -13.06
CA LYS A 563 16.29 9.88 -13.90
C LYS A 563 17.31 10.44 -14.91
N GLN A 564 17.97 11.54 -14.58
CA GLN A 564 19.03 12.12 -15.42
C GLN A 564 20.36 11.37 -15.21
N ARG A 565 21.11 11.13 -16.30
CA ARG A 565 22.38 10.39 -16.25
C ARG A 565 23.45 11.11 -15.43
N ASP A 566 23.46 12.44 -15.43
CA ASP A 566 24.44 13.29 -14.70
C ASP A 566 24.41 13.13 -13.17
N ALA A 567 23.36 12.52 -12.61
CA ALA A 567 23.21 12.37 -11.16
C ALA A 567 24.41 11.66 -10.50
N GLU A 568 24.94 10.62 -11.16
CA GLU A 568 26.09 9.86 -10.69
C GLU A 568 27.37 10.71 -10.68
N LEU A 569 27.59 11.49 -11.75
CA LEU A 569 28.76 12.36 -11.88
C LEU A 569 28.79 13.41 -10.77
N GLU A 570 27.64 14.04 -10.50
CA GLU A 570 27.51 15.03 -9.44
C GLU A 570 27.71 14.41 -8.05
N ALA A 571 27.18 13.20 -7.81
CA ALA A 571 27.40 12.49 -6.56
C ALA A 571 28.88 12.08 -6.38
N LYS A 572 29.58 11.67 -7.44
CA LYS A 572 31.03 11.39 -7.38
C LYS A 572 31.84 12.64 -7.10
N ARG A 573 31.44 13.80 -7.66
CA ARG A 573 32.08 15.09 -7.34
C ARG A 573 31.92 15.46 -5.85
N VAL A 574 30.77 15.16 -5.23
CA VAL A 574 30.61 15.32 -3.77
C VAL A 574 31.67 14.52 -3.01
N LEU A 575 31.91 13.26 -3.41
CA LEU A 575 32.92 12.41 -2.77
C LEU A 575 34.38 12.86 -3.01
N THR A 576 34.66 13.58 -4.11
CA THR A 576 35.99 14.19 -4.30
C THR A 576 36.25 15.35 -3.33
N MET A 577 35.19 16.02 -2.85
CA MET A 577 35.28 17.16 -1.94
C MET A 577 35.16 16.73 -0.47
N ASP A 578 34.25 15.79 -0.20
CA ASP A 578 34.00 15.20 1.10
C ASP A 578 33.98 13.66 0.97
N PRO A 579 35.15 12.99 1.11
CA PRO A 579 35.24 11.54 1.08
C PRO A 579 34.44 10.84 2.20
N GLY A 580 34.02 11.54 3.24
CA GLY A 580 33.22 11.01 4.34
C GLY A 580 31.70 11.09 4.12
N HIS A 581 31.25 11.60 2.97
CA HIS A 581 29.84 11.90 2.73
C HIS A 581 28.98 10.66 2.49
N ALA A 582 28.50 10.02 3.57
CA ALA A 582 27.69 8.80 3.53
C ALA A 582 26.49 8.92 2.55
N GLY A 583 25.78 10.05 2.55
CA GLY A 583 24.62 10.25 1.68
C GLY A 583 24.93 10.14 0.18
N ALA A 584 26.16 10.47 -0.25
CA ALA A 584 26.59 10.37 -1.65
C ALA A 584 26.93 8.93 -2.03
N TYR A 585 27.56 8.15 -1.13
CA TYR A 585 27.74 6.71 -1.33
C TYR A 585 26.39 6.00 -1.54
N LEU A 586 25.40 6.30 -0.68
CA LEU A 586 24.06 5.72 -0.80
C LEU A 586 23.38 6.10 -2.11
N LEU A 587 23.48 7.36 -2.53
CA LEU A 587 22.88 7.85 -3.78
C LEU A 587 23.48 7.18 -5.01
N ILE A 588 24.81 6.97 -5.04
CA ILE A 588 25.48 6.26 -6.14
C ILE A 588 25.07 4.77 -6.13
N ALA A 589 24.95 4.16 -4.95
CA ALA A 589 24.48 2.78 -4.83
C ALA A 589 23.04 2.61 -5.33
N ASP A 590 22.14 3.51 -4.92
CA ASP A 590 20.74 3.60 -5.39
C ASP A 590 20.66 3.87 -6.90
N TYR A 591 21.60 4.64 -7.45
CA TYR A 591 21.72 4.90 -8.89
C TYR A 591 22.00 3.59 -9.65
N TYR A 592 23.04 2.86 -9.26
CA TYR A 592 23.38 1.59 -9.90
C TYR A 592 22.38 0.47 -9.64
N LEU A 593 21.71 0.45 -8.48
CA LEU A 593 20.67 -0.55 -8.20
C LEU A 593 19.46 -0.40 -9.14
N ASN A 594 19.15 0.84 -9.55
CA ASN A 594 17.99 1.15 -10.39
C ASN A 594 18.32 1.27 -11.89
N LEU A 595 19.61 1.29 -12.26
CA LEU A 595 20.05 1.17 -13.65
C LEU A 595 20.25 -0.29 -14.01
N SER A 596 19.65 -0.70 -15.12
CA SER A 596 19.64 -2.09 -15.56
C SER A 596 21.07 -2.61 -15.76
N TRP A 597 21.41 -3.68 -15.02
CA TRP A 597 22.58 -4.56 -15.20
C TRP A 597 23.94 -4.14 -14.59
N GLU A 598 24.01 -3.13 -13.70
CA GLU A 598 25.26 -2.79 -12.98
C GLU A 598 25.19 -3.06 -11.46
N PHE A 599 24.57 -4.18 -11.07
CA PHE A 599 24.34 -4.54 -9.67
C PHE A 599 25.63 -4.76 -8.87
N GLU A 600 26.71 -5.19 -9.53
CA GLU A 600 28.03 -5.37 -8.91
C GLU A 600 28.59 -4.03 -8.42
N LYS A 601 28.36 -2.94 -9.18
CA LYS A 601 28.75 -1.60 -8.73
C LYS A 601 27.89 -1.18 -7.54
N ALA A 602 26.58 -1.45 -7.58
CA ALA A 602 25.69 -1.15 -6.46
C ALA A 602 26.19 -1.81 -5.16
N VAL A 603 26.57 -3.09 -5.21
CA VAL A 603 27.18 -3.82 -4.09
C VAL A 603 28.40 -3.09 -3.52
N VAL A 604 29.34 -2.66 -4.38
CA VAL A 604 30.55 -1.94 -3.94
C VAL A 604 30.19 -0.63 -3.24
N TRP A 605 29.27 0.15 -3.79
CA TRP A 605 28.89 1.45 -3.23
C TRP A 605 28.08 1.32 -1.93
N TYR A 606 27.17 0.35 -1.82
CA TYR A 606 26.48 0.03 -0.57
C TYR A 606 27.46 -0.44 0.52
N THR A 607 28.45 -1.26 0.16
CA THR A 607 29.46 -1.72 1.12
C THR A 607 30.25 -0.53 1.69
N LYS A 608 30.61 0.45 0.85
CA LYS A 608 31.27 1.70 1.31
C LYS A 608 30.35 2.55 2.20
N TYR A 609 29.05 2.62 1.89
CA TYR A 609 28.08 3.31 2.73
C TYR A 609 27.95 2.65 4.12
N LEU A 610 27.79 1.33 4.14
CA LEU A 610 27.61 0.55 5.37
C LEU A 610 28.89 0.52 6.23
N ALA A 611 30.08 0.72 5.63
CA ALA A 611 31.30 0.94 6.41
C ALA A 611 31.23 2.22 7.27
N LEU A 612 30.46 3.23 6.84
CA LEU A 612 30.22 4.46 7.60
C LEU A 612 28.99 4.36 8.52
N ARG A 613 27.98 3.58 8.13
CA ARG A 613 26.69 3.42 8.81
C ARG A 613 26.28 1.94 8.88
N PRO A 614 26.93 1.11 9.73
CA PRO A 614 26.72 -0.34 9.73
C PRO A 614 25.32 -0.78 10.19
N GLU A 615 24.67 0.04 11.02
CA GLU A 615 23.37 -0.22 11.65
C GLU A 615 22.15 0.16 10.78
N ASP A 616 22.37 0.66 9.55
CA ASP A 616 21.28 1.08 8.66
C ASP A 616 20.59 -0.13 8.00
N ALA A 617 19.53 -0.63 8.63
CA ALA A 617 18.80 -1.82 8.19
C ALA A 617 18.20 -1.68 6.77
N GLU A 618 17.80 -0.49 6.34
CA GLU A 618 17.25 -0.27 4.99
C GLU A 618 18.36 -0.37 3.94
N ALA A 619 19.54 0.18 4.22
CA ALA A 619 20.69 0.02 3.35
C ALA A 619 21.19 -1.45 3.31
N GLN A 620 21.15 -2.17 4.43
CA GLN A 620 21.40 -3.62 4.46
C GLN A 620 20.41 -4.38 3.57
N ARG A 621 19.13 -3.99 3.60
CA ARG A 621 18.09 -4.59 2.74
C ARG A 621 18.34 -4.34 1.27
N ARG A 622 18.68 -3.11 0.89
CA ARG A 622 19.03 -2.77 -0.50
C ARG A 622 20.29 -3.47 -0.98
N LEU A 623 21.32 -3.61 -0.13
CA LEU A 623 22.50 -4.42 -0.43
C LEU A 623 22.11 -5.89 -0.62
N GLY A 624 21.24 -6.44 0.22
CA GLY A 624 20.71 -7.80 0.08
C GLY A 624 20.00 -8.03 -1.25
N VAL A 625 19.18 -7.06 -1.69
CA VAL A 625 18.57 -7.09 -3.03
C VAL A 625 19.63 -7.05 -4.12
N ALA A 626 20.65 -6.21 -3.98
CA ALA A 626 21.77 -6.16 -4.94
C ALA A 626 22.50 -7.51 -5.04
N TYR A 627 22.79 -8.16 -3.90
CA TYR A 627 23.39 -9.50 -3.89
C TYR A 627 22.50 -10.55 -4.56
N LEU A 628 21.18 -10.52 -4.33
CA LEU A 628 20.25 -11.42 -5.02
C LEU A 628 20.28 -11.23 -6.54
N LYS A 629 20.39 -9.99 -7.02
CA LYS A 629 20.46 -9.70 -8.47
C LYS A 629 21.79 -10.16 -9.09
N VAL A 630 22.90 -10.03 -8.36
CA VAL A 630 24.22 -10.57 -8.76
C VAL A 630 24.31 -12.09 -8.57
N ARG A 631 23.35 -12.70 -7.86
CA ARG A 631 23.36 -14.12 -7.44
C ARG A 631 24.54 -14.49 -6.53
N ASP A 632 25.01 -13.53 -5.74
CA ASP A 632 26.06 -13.75 -4.74
C ASP A 632 25.44 -14.15 -3.39
N TYR A 633 24.92 -15.39 -3.35
CA TYR A 633 24.22 -15.94 -2.19
C TYR A 633 25.17 -16.14 -0.98
N SER A 634 26.46 -16.38 -1.25
CA SER A 634 27.48 -16.58 -0.22
C SER A 634 27.59 -15.37 0.71
N ARG A 635 27.73 -14.17 0.14
CA ARG A 635 27.84 -12.92 0.91
C ARG A 635 26.57 -12.57 1.66
N ILE A 636 25.39 -12.94 1.16
CA ILE A 636 24.14 -12.80 1.92
C ILE A 636 24.22 -13.63 3.22
N MET A 637 24.68 -14.87 3.13
CA MET A 637 24.79 -15.75 4.29
C MET A 637 25.89 -15.32 5.25
N ASP A 638 27.02 -14.80 4.76
CA ASP A 638 28.12 -14.36 5.61
C ASP A 638 27.81 -13.03 6.32
N HIS A 639 27.17 -12.09 5.63
CA HIS A 639 26.98 -10.72 6.12
C HIS A 639 25.57 -10.47 6.69
N LEU A 640 24.51 -10.82 5.96
CA LEU A 640 23.14 -10.48 6.37
C LEU A 640 22.56 -11.45 7.40
N LEU A 641 22.96 -12.72 7.41
CA LEU A 641 22.48 -13.69 8.40
C LEU A 641 22.86 -13.27 9.83
N ASP A 642 24.12 -12.86 10.04
CA ASP A 642 24.60 -12.38 11.33
C ASP A 642 23.87 -11.09 11.75
N PHE A 643 23.67 -10.16 10.80
CA PHE A 643 22.90 -8.95 11.05
C PHE A 643 21.45 -9.26 11.49
N VAL A 644 20.73 -10.13 10.77
CA VAL A 644 19.36 -10.52 11.13
C VAL A 644 19.29 -11.18 12.51
N ARG A 645 20.29 -11.98 12.87
CA ARG A 645 20.37 -12.61 14.21
C ARG A 645 20.59 -11.58 15.32
N LYS A 646 21.41 -10.56 15.08
CA LYS A 646 21.67 -9.47 16.04
C LYS A 646 20.54 -8.44 16.11
N HIS A 647 19.77 -8.29 15.03
CA HIS A 647 18.67 -7.33 14.91
C HIS A 647 17.35 -8.04 14.58
N PRO A 648 16.70 -8.73 15.55
CA PRO A 648 15.44 -9.46 15.30
C PRO A 648 14.27 -8.60 14.79
N ALA A 649 14.37 -7.27 14.93
CA ALA A 649 13.41 -6.30 14.40
C ALA A 649 13.57 -6.03 12.89
N ALA A 650 14.68 -6.45 12.26
CA ALA A 650 14.92 -6.30 10.83
C ALA A 650 14.17 -7.38 10.02
N VAL A 651 12.85 -7.44 10.20
CA VAL A 651 11.95 -8.48 9.65
C VAL A 651 12.03 -8.55 8.12
N GLU A 652 12.18 -7.41 7.45
CA GLU A 652 12.23 -7.32 5.98
C GLU A 652 13.45 -8.00 5.33
N LEU A 653 14.50 -8.31 6.10
CA LEU A 653 15.69 -9.01 5.62
C LEU A 653 15.53 -10.54 5.61
N MET A 654 14.60 -11.08 6.40
CA MET A 654 14.42 -12.54 6.55
C MET A 654 14.11 -13.24 5.22
N PRO A 655 13.24 -12.70 4.33
CA PRO A 655 12.99 -13.31 3.02
C PRO A 655 14.23 -13.33 2.11
N ILE A 656 15.12 -12.33 2.20
CA ILE A 656 16.36 -12.28 1.42
C ILE A 656 17.30 -13.41 1.85
N VAL A 657 17.43 -13.62 3.17
CA VAL A 657 18.20 -14.74 3.73
C VAL A 657 17.57 -16.08 3.36
N ALA A 658 16.24 -16.17 3.41
CA ALA A 658 15.52 -17.38 3.02
C ALA A 658 15.72 -17.74 1.54
N ILE A 659 15.65 -16.77 0.64
CA ILE A 659 15.93 -16.97 -0.80
C ILE A 659 17.38 -17.42 -1.01
N SER A 660 18.34 -16.81 -0.31
CA SER A 660 19.74 -17.24 -0.36
C SER A 660 19.91 -18.69 0.12
N ALA A 661 19.18 -19.09 1.17
CA ALA A 661 19.19 -20.45 1.67
C ALA A 661 18.57 -21.46 0.67
N ILE A 662 17.53 -21.08 -0.08
CA ILE A 662 16.98 -21.91 -1.17
C ILE A 662 18.04 -22.19 -2.22
N GLU A 663 18.74 -21.15 -2.68
CA GLU A 663 19.75 -21.26 -3.74
C GLU A 663 21.04 -21.98 -3.29
N GLN A 664 21.21 -22.18 -1.98
CA GLN A 664 22.28 -22.98 -1.38
C GLN A 664 21.83 -24.37 -0.93
N ASP A 665 20.67 -24.85 -1.40
CA ASP A 665 20.12 -26.17 -1.07
C ASP A 665 19.90 -26.39 0.44
N LYS A 666 19.43 -25.34 1.14
CA LYS A 666 19.10 -25.36 2.59
C LYS A 666 17.61 -25.04 2.81
N PRO A 667 16.67 -25.88 2.34
CA PRO A 667 15.24 -25.60 2.39
C PRO A 667 14.67 -25.50 3.82
N ASP A 668 15.22 -26.26 4.77
CA ASP A 668 14.83 -26.21 6.19
C ASP A 668 15.02 -24.82 6.79
N MET A 669 16.19 -24.24 6.53
CA MET A 669 16.53 -22.91 7.00
C MET A 669 15.66 -21.85 6.33
N ALA A 670 15.47 -21.96 5.01
CA ALA A 670 14.62 -21.05 4.26
C ALA A 670 13.19 -21.03 4.78
N MET A 671 12.61 -22.22 5.02
CA MET A 671 11.27 -22.36 5.58
C MET A 671 11.15 -21.77 6.98
N ALA A 672 12.16 -21.98 7.83
CA ALA A 672 12.18 -21.38 9.17
C ALA A 672 12.13 -19.84 9.11
N PHE A 673 12.94 -19.22 8.25
CA PHE A 673 12.95 -17.77 8.07
C PHE A 673 11.65 -17.23 7.48
N PHE A 674 11.07 -17.90 6.47
CA PHE A 674 9.77 -17.48 5.94
C PHE A 674 8.64 -17.61 6.97
N LYS A 675 8.61 -18.69 7.75
CA LYS A 675 7.61 -18.86 8.82
C LYS A 675 7.73 -17.78 9.89
N ASP A 676 8.96 -17.47 10.33
CA ASP A 676 9.21 -16.41 11.31
C ASP A 676 8.83 -15.02 10.74
N TYR A 677 9.19 -14.75 9.49
CA TYR A 677 8.79 -13.54 8.78
C TYR A 677 7.26 -13.38 8.74
N ILE A 678 6.54 -14.39 8.26
CA ILE A 678 5.06 -14.37 8.12
C ILE A 678 4.37 -14.23 9.49
N ALA A 679 4.92 -14.85 10.54
CA ALA A 679 4.41 -14.73 11.90
C ALA A 679 4.52 -13.31 12.47
N LYS A 680 5.47 -12.50 11.98
CA LYS A 680 5.68 -11.10 12.39
C LYS A 680 4.93 -10.08 11.55
N LEU A 681 4.32 -10.49 10.43
CA LEU A 681 3.50 -9.61 9.58
C LEU A 681 2.15 -9.26 10.19
N ALA A 682 1.59 -8.11 9.77
CA ALA A 682 0.21 -7.73 10.06
C ALA A 682 -0.78 -8.77 9.50
N PRO A 683 -1.94 -8.99 10.15
CA PRO A 683 -2.90 -10.03 9.76
C PRO A 683 -3.34 -9.95 8.29
N GLU A 684 -3.52 -8.74 7.76
CA GLU A 684 -3.98 -8.49 6.40
C GLU A 684 -2.94 -8.95 5.36
N VAL A 685 -1.66 -8.73 5.64
CA VAL A 685 -0.56 -9.16 4.76
C VAL A 685 -0.29 -10.64 4.93
N ARG A 686 -0.38 -11.17 6.16
CA ARG A 686 -0.25 -12.60 6.43
C ARG A 686 -1.27 -13.42 5.63
N GLN A 687 -2.51 -12.93 5.54
CA GLN A 687 -3.56 -13.61 4.78
C GLN A 687 -3.18 -13.84 3.31
N LEU A 688 -2.36 -12.97 2.71
CA LEU A 688 -1.89 -13.13 1.32
C LEU A 688 -0.96 -14.34 1.14
N TYR A 689 -0.25 -14.77 2.20
CA TYR A 689 0.61 -15.97 2.20
C TYR A 689 -0.18 -17.25 2.52
N GLU A 690 -1.36 -17.11 3.14
CA GLU A 690 -2.25 -18.23 3.47
C GLU A 690 -3.34 -18.43 2.41
N ASP A 691 -3.47 -17.48 1.48
CA ASP A 691 -4.46 -17.52 0.41
C ASP A 691 -4.06 -18.50 -0.71
N ILE A 692 -4.87 -19.54 -0.85
CA ILE A 692 -4.70 -20.57 -1.87
C ILE A 692 -5.53 -20.29 -3.13
N ALA A 693 -6.33 -19.21 -3.20
CA ALA A 693 -7.26 -18.96 -4.31
C ALA A 693 -6.56 -18.88 -5.69
N LEU A 694 -5.31 -18.41 -5.72
CA LEU A 694 -4.53 -18.32 -6.95
C LEU A 694 -3.90 -19.64 -7.40
N ILE A 695 -3.97 -20.71 -6.61
CA ILE A 695 -3.30 -21.99 -6.91
C ILE A 695 -4.22 -23.20 -6.73
N ALA A 696 -5.33 -23.04 -6.02
CA ALA A 696 -6.36 -24.05 -5.84
C ALA A 696 -7.21 -24.19 -7.11
N SER A 697 -7.63 -25.42 -7.39
CA SER A 697 -8.69 -25.70 -8.35
C SER A 697 -10.04 -25.17 -7.86
N SER A 698 -11.03 -25.09 -8.75
CA SER A 698 -12.39 -24.66 -8.36
C SER A 698 -13.00 -25.54 -7.28
N GLU A 699 -12.71 -26.85 -7.31
CA GLU A 699 -13.21 -27.83 -6.33
C GLU A 699 -12.48 -27.67 -4.98
N GLU A 700 -11.15 -27.53 -5.01
CA GLU A 700 -10.34 -27.30 -3.81
C GLU A 700 -10.75 -25.99 -3.12
N LEU A 701 -10.97 -24.93 -3.91
CA LEU A 701 -11.37 -23.62 -3.39
C LEU A 701 -12.79 -23.65 -2.80
N GLY A 702 -13.72 -24.40 -3.40
CA GLY A 702 -15.04 -24.66 -2.83
C GLY A 702 -14.94 -25.30 -1.45
N ALA A 703 -14.21 -26.40 -1.35
CA ALA A 703 -14.00 -27.10 -0.08
C ALA A 703 -13.30 -26.24 0.98
N TYR A 704 -12.34 -25.40 0.58
CA TYR A 704 -11.67 -24.45 1.48
C TYR A 704 -12.60 -23.36 2.02
N ASN A 705 -13.52 -22.87 1.18
CA ASN A 705 -14.48 -21.83 1.57
C ASN A 705 -15.59 -22.37 2.47
N ASP A 706 -15.96 -23.64 2.32
CA ASP A 706 -16.93 -24.32 3.19
C ASP A 706 -16.34 -24.65 4.58
N ALA A 707 -15.02 -24.81 4.68
CA ALA A 707 -14.32 -25.08 5.94
C ALA A 707 -14.15 -23.83 6.81
N THR A 708 -14.50 -23.91 8.10
CA THR A 708 -14.34 -22.80 9.07
C THR A 708 -13.50 -23.20 10.28
N GLY A 709 -12.81 -22.22 10.88
CA GLY A 709 -12.02 -22.41 12.12
C GLY A 709 -10.94 -23.49 12.01
N VAL A 710 -10.95 -24.45 12.94
CA VAL A 710 -9.98 -25.57 13.00
C VAL A 710 -10.01 -26.40 11.72
N ASN A 711 -11.19 -26.63 11.14
CA ASN A 711 -11.34 -27.42 9.92
C ASN A 711 -10.61 -26.77 8.73
N ARG A 712 -10.54 -25.44 8.71
CA ARG A 712 -9.83 -24.69 7.67
C ARG A 712 -8.31 -24.89 7.76
N ARG A 713 -7.75 -24.87 8.98
CA ARG A 713 -6.33 -25.14 9.20
C ARG A 713 -5.95 -26.58 8.84
N THR A 714 -6.78 -27.54 9.24
CA THR A 714 -6.60 -28.95 8.85
C THR A 714 -6.70 -29.12 7.34
N TYR A 715 -7.62 -28.41 6.68
CA TYR A 715 -7.70 -28.40 5.22
C TYR A 715 -6.43 -27.85 4.57
N LEU A 716 -5.90 -26.71 5.03
CA LEU A 716 -4.67 -26.13 4.48
C LEU A 716 -3.47 -27.08 4.65
N ASN A 717 -3.33 -27.74 5.80
CA ASN A 717 -2.28 -28.73 6.00
C ASN A 717 -2.38 -29.88 4.99
N ARG A 718 -3.59 -30.44 4.80
CA ARG A 718 -3.83 -31.48 3.78
C ARG A 718 -3.54 -30.99 2.37
N PHE A 719 -4.03 -29.80 2.02
CA PHE A 719 -3.80 -29.18 0.72
C PHE A 719 -2.31 -29.08 0.41
N TRP A 720 -1.52 -28.52 1.33
CA TRP A 720 -0.07 -28.40 1.13
C TRP A 720 0.61 -29.76 1.09
N ASN A 721 0.31 -30.69 2.01
CA ASN A 721 0.85 -32.05 1.98
C ASN A 721 0.55 -32.77 0.65
N GLY A 722 -0.62 -32.52 0.06
CA GLY A 722 -1.00 -33.05 -1.25
C GLY A 722 -0.23 -32.45 -2.43
N LYS A 723 0.29 -31.22 -2.28
CA LYS A 723 1.13 -30.52 -3.27
C LYS A 723 2.63 -30.67 -3.02
N ASP A 724 3.03 -31.43 -2.00
CA ASP A 724 4.43 -31.69 -1.66
C ASP A 724 5.09 -32.53 -2.77
N PRO A 725 6.07 -32.00 -3.52
CA PRO A 725 6.64 -32.72 -4.65
C PRO A 725 7.64 -33.79 -4.25
N ASP A 726 8.29 -33.64 -3.09
CA ASP A 726 9.26 -34.59 -2.56
C ASP A 726 8.93 -34.85 -1.09
N LEU A 727 8.21 -35.94 -0.83
CA LEU A 727 7.82 -36.28 0.54
C LEU A 727 9.02 -36.70 1.40
N SER A 728 10.19 -36.95 0.80
CA SER A 728 11.39 -37.36 1.53
C SER A 728 12.08 -36.21 2.28
N THR A 729 11.80 -34.97 1.93
CA THR A 729 12.40 -33.80 2.58
C THR A 729 11.58 -33.36 3.81
N PRO A 730 12.18 -32.67 4.80
CA PRO A 730 11.45 -32.24 5.99
C PRO A 730 10.44 -31.13 5.68
N VAL A 731 10.67 -30.39 4.60
CA VAL A 731 9.98 -29.16 4.22
C VAL A 731 9.29 -29.33 2.89
N ASN A 732 8.04 -28.89 2.82
CA ASN A 732 7.30 -28.83 1.58
C ASN A 732 7.87 -27.72 0.66
N GLU A 733 8.56 -28.11 -0.42
CA GLU A 733 9.21 -27.17 -1.34
C GLU A 733 8.19 -26.31 -2.09
N ARG A 734 7.02 -26.88 -2.40
CA ARG A 734 5.97 -26.12 -3.08
C ARG A 734 5.44 -24.99 -2.21
N LEU A 735 5.23 -25.23 -0.92
CA LEU A 735 4.83 -24.20 0.05
C LEU A 735 5.94 -23.16 0.24
N LEU A 736 7.19 -23.60 0.33
CA LEU A 736 8.34 -22.71 0.41
C LEU A 736 8.39 -21.76 -0.81
N GLU A 737 8.22 -22.32 -2.00
CA GLU A 737 8.15 -21.58 -3.24
C GLU A 737 6.93 -20.65 -3.29
N HIS A 738 5.78 -21.04 -2.73
CA HIS A 738 4.62 -20.16 -2.62
C HIS A 738 4.96 -18.91 -1.80
N TYR A 739 5.59 -19.07 -0.64
CA TYR A 739 6.02 -17.94 0.18
C TYR A 739 7.01 -17.03 -0.57
N ARG A 740 7.97 -17.63 -1.29
CA ARG A 740 8.90 -16.88 -2.14
C ARG A 740 8.17 -16.07 -3.22
N ARG A 741 7.20 -16.67 -3.91
CA ARG A 741 6.45 -16.02 -4.99
C ARG A 741 5.53 -14.91 -4.49
N VAL A 742 4.86 -15.09 -3.35
CA VAL A 742 4.03 -14.03 -2.74
C VAL A 742 4.91 -12.85 -2.30
N TRP A 743 6.06 -13.12 -1.69
CA TRP A 743 7.03 -12.08 -1.33
C TRP A 743 7.55 -11.33 -2.58
N HIS A 744 7.85 -12.05 -3.65
CA HIS A 744 8.27 -11.45 -4.92
C HIS A 744 7.18 -10.55 -5.50
N ALA A 745 5.93 -11.02 -5.53
CA ALA A 745 4.80 -10.23 -6.02
C ALA A 745 4.61 -8.94 -5.22
N LEU A 746 4.70 -9.02 -3.89
CA LEU A 746 4.62 -7.87 -2.98
C LEU A 746 5.76 -6.86 -3.15
N THR A 747 6.95 -7.35 -3.52
CA THR A 747 8.15 -6.52 -3.64
C THR A 747 8.23 -5.84 -5.01
N ASP A 748 7.93 -6.58 -6.07
CA ASP A 748 8.20 -6.16 -7.44
C ASP A 748 6.96 -5.67 -8.21
N PHE A 749 5.73 -6.08 -7.83
CA PHE A 749 4.50 -5.78 -8.58
C PHE A 749 3.48 -4.89 -7.83
N SER A 750 3.84 -4.35 -6.67
CA SER A 750 2.93 -3.57 -5.81
C SER A 750 3.06 -2.04 -5.91
N LYS A 751 3.92 -1.54 -6.81
CA LYS A 751 4.24 -0.11 -6.92
C LYS A 751 3.04 0.74 -7.36
N GLY A 752 2.26 0.26 -8.33
CA GLY A 752 1.10 0.97 -8.88
C GLY A 752 -0.24 0.57 -8.27
N LYS A 753 -0.35 -0.68 -7.77
CA LYS A 753 -1.59 -1.27 -7.25
C LYS A 753 -1.28 -2.21 -6.08
N GLN A 754 -2.09 -2.14 -5.03
CA GLN A 754 -2.01 -3.01 -3.86
C GLN A 754 -3.15 -4.06 -3.90
N PRO A 755 -2.90 -5.33 -3.53
CA PRO A 755 -1.62 -5.86 -3.09
C PRO A 755 -0.59 -6.02 -4.23
N TRP A 756 -1.01 -6.16 -5.48
CA TRP A 756 -0.14 -6.14 -6.68
C TRP A 756 -0.97 -5.91 -7.95
N ASP A 757 -0.30 -5.68 -9.09
CA ASP A 757 -0.93 -5.65 -10.42
C ASP A 757 -1.07 -7.05 -11.06
N ALA A 758 -1.57 -7.12 -12.30
CA ALA A 758 -1.88 -8.40 -12.95
C ALA A 758 -0.67 -9.36 -13.05
N ARG A 759 0.56 -8.85 -13.01
CA ARG A 759 1.78 -9.65 -13.02
C ARG A 759 1.92 -10.51 -11.77
N GLY A 760 1.48 -10.02 -10.61
CA GLY A 760 1.54 -10.77 -9.34
C GLY A 760 0.72 -12.04 -9.37
N ASP A 761 -0.50 -11.99 -9.92
CA ASP A 761 -1.37 -13.17 -10.03
C ASP A 761 -0.73 -14.26 -10.91
N VAL A 762 -0.17 -13.85 -12.04
CA VAL A 762 0.50 -14.75 -12.99
C VAL A 762 1.76 -15.35 -12.36
N TYR A 763 2.55 -14.55 -11.66
CA TYR A 763 3.80 -15.00 -11.01
C TYR A 763 3.55 -15.97 -9.87
N ILE A 764 2.55 -15.70 -9.02
CA ILE A 764 2.22 -16.60 -7.91
C ILE A 764 1.81 -17.98 -8.43
N ARG A 765 1.02 -18.02 -9.52
CA ARG A 765 0.54 -19.27 -10.12
C ARG A 765 1.62 -20.02 -10.88
N PHE A 766 2.33 -19.36 -11.80
CA PHE A 766 3.24 -20.03 -12.74
C PHE A 766 4.73 -19.86 -12.42
N GLY A 767 5.10 -18.94 -11.54
CA GLY A 767 6.49 -18.70 -11.15
C GLY A 767 7.24 -17.80 -12.12
N GLU A 768 8.56 -17.97 -12.20
CA GLU A 768 9.41 -17.24 -13.14
C GLU A 768 9.14 -17.71 -14.58
N PRO A 769 8.93 -16.81 -15.55
CA PRO A 769 8.74 -17.19 -16.95
C PRO A 769 10.03 -17.72 -17.58
N ASP A 770 9.90 -18.66 -18.51
CA ASP A 770 11.02 -19.19 -19.32
C ASP A 770 11.66 -18.11 -20.19
N HIS A 771 10.88 -17.10 -20.58
CA HIS A 771 11.37 -15.92 -21.28
C HIS A 771 10.57 -14.68 -20.90
N ARG A 772 11.29 -13.59 -20.61
CA ARG A 772 10.76 -12.28 -20.24
C ARG A 772 11.39 -11.21 -21.14
N SER A 773 10.58 -10.28 -21.64
CA SER A 773 11.02 -9.12 -22.42
C SER A 773 10.21 -7.88 -22.01
N ARG A 774 10.84 -6.71 -22.00
CA ARG A 774 10.20 -5.44 -21.59
C ARG A 774 10.50 -4.33 -22.60
N SER A 775 9.64 -3.33 -22.67
CA SER A 775 9.81 -2.18 -23.58
C SER A 775 11.10 -1.38 -23.34
N ASP A 776 11.60 -1.35 -22.10
CA ASP A 776 12.83 -0.65 -21.73
C ASP A 776 14.09 -1.53 -21.75
N ASP A 777 13.92 -2.85 -21.91
CA ASP A 777 14.99 -3.86 -21.90
C ASP A 777 14.55 -5.07 -22.74
N PRO A 778 14.53 -4.94 -24.09
CA PRO A 778 14.08 -6.02 -24.96
C PRO A 778 15.03 -7.22 -24.91
N ASN A 779 14.48 -8.41 -24.69
CA ASN A 779 15.25 -9.64 -24.64
C ASN A 779 15.31 -10.32 -26.03
N PHE A 780 16.48 -10.23 -26.66
CA PHE A 780 16.73 -10.81 -27.98
C PHE A 780 17.12 -12.30 -27.93
N ARG A 781 17.44 -12.85 -26.75
CA ARG A 781 17.90 -14.24 -26.61
C ARG A 781 16.71 -15.17 -26.37
N GLN A 782 16.32 -15.92 -27.40
CA GLN A 782 15.16 -16.82 -27.36
C GLN A 782 15.59 -18.28 -27.57
N SER A 783 15.02 -19.19 -26.78
CA SER A 783 15.18 -20.63 -27.02
C SER A 783 14.23 -21.11 -28.11
N LEU A 784 14.52 -22.27 -28.72
CA LEU A 784 13.63 -22.87 -29.74
C LEU A 784 12.22 -23.15 -29.19
N LYS A 785 12.08 -23.49 -27.90
CA LYS A 785 10.77 -23.69 -27.26
C LYS A 785 9.99 -22.37 -27.22
N VAL A 786 10.64 -21.28 -26.83
CA VAL A 786 10.04 -19.93 -26.77
C VAL A 786 9.62 -19.46 -28.16
N GLN A 787 10.50 -19.64 -29.16
CA GLN A 787 10.21 -19.28 -30.54
C GLN A 787 8.97 -20.02 -31.07
N ARG A 788 8.86 -21.33 -30.82
CA ARG A 788 7.67 -22.11 -31.22
C ARG A 788 6.37 -21.61 -30.59
N VAL A 789 6.40 -21.16 -29.33
CA VAL A 789 5.22 -20.56 -28.68
C VAL A 789 4.81 -19.28 -29.41
N LYS A 790 5.78 -18.39 -29.68
CA LYS A 790 5.55 -17.15 -30.42
C LYS A 790 5.01 -17.39 -31.82
N GLU A 791 5.65 -18.23 -32.61
CA GLU A 791 5.23 -18.56 -33.98
C GLU A 791 3.81 -19.13 -34.02
N ARG A 792 3.48 -20.03 -33.09
CA ARG A 792 2.13 -20.60 -32.98
C ARG A 792 1.10 -19.53 -32.61
N LEU A 793 1.43 -18.65 -31.67
CA LEU A 793 0.53 -17.55 -31.30
C LEU A 793 0.31 -16.60 -32.48
N ALA A 794 1.39 -16.23 -33.16
CA ALA A 794 1.37 -15.33 -34.29
C ALA A 794 0.54 -15.92 -35.44
N TYR A 795 0.74 -17.20 -35.77
CA TYR A 795 -0.08 -17.92 -36.75
C TYR A 795 -1.58 -17.93 -36.39
N ASN A 796 -1.91 -18.09 -35.10
CA ASN A 796 -3.29 -18.15 -34.63
C ASN A 796 -4.00 -16.78 -34.66
N ILE A 797 -3.25 -15.69 -34.47
CA ILE A 797 -3.80 -14.32 -34.50
C ILE A 797 -3.84 -13.78 -35.94
N TYR A 798 -2.73 -13.88 -36.68
CA TYR A 798 -2.51 -13.16 -37.94
C TYR A 798 -2.69 -14.01 -39.21
N ARG A 799 -2.63 -15.35 -39.12
CA ARG A 799 -2.63 -16.29 -40.28
C ARG A 799 -1.43 -16.11 -41.22
N GLY A 800 -1.24 -17.05 -42.16
CA GLY A 800 -0.51 -16.89 -43.45
C GLY A 800 0.95 -16.40 -43.46
N ASP A 801 1.17 -15.11 -43.14
CA ASP A 801 2.38 -14.33 -43.49
C ASP A 801 3.44 -14.20 -42.38
N VAL A 802 3.25 -14.88 -41.26
CA VAL A 802 4.03 -14.59 -40.04
C VAL A 802 5.41 -15.24 -39.98
N ARG A 803 5.76 -16.10 -40.95
CA ARG A 803 7.01 -16.88 -40.93
C ARG A 803 8.28 -16.07 -41.23
N ALA A 804 8.14 -14.85 -41.75
CA ALA A 804 9.26 -13.97 -42.08
C ALA A 804 9.67 -13.00 -40.94
N HIS A 805 8.89 -12.94 -39.85
CA HIS A 805 9.02 -11.90 -38.82
C HIS A 805 9.67 -12.42 -37.53
N THR A 806 10.64 -11.68 -36.99
CA THR A 806 11.27 -11.97 -35.69
C THR A 806 10.69 -11.05 -34.61
N PHE A 807 9.98 -11.64 -33.65
CA PHE A 807 9.35 -10.91 -32.54
C PHE A 807 10.29 -10.75 -31.36
N VAL A 808 10.71 -9.52 -31.08
CA VAL A 808 11.58 -9.19 -29.94
C VAL A 808 10.77 -8.86 -28.67
N GLY A 809 9.53 -8.40 -28.86
CA GLY A 809 8.57 -8.11 -27.80
C GLY A 809 7.30 -8.97 -27.90
N PRO A 810 6.14 -8.42 -27.48
CA PRO A 810 4.84 -9.07 -27.55
C PRO A 810 4.46 -9.48 -28.97
N VAL A 811 3.99 -10.70 -29.13
CA VAL A 811 3.28 -11.15 -30.34
C VAL A 811 1.84 -10.66 -30.31
N TYR A 812 1.22 -10.57 -29.13
CA TYR A 812 -0.09 -9.93 -29.00
C TYR A 812 0.04 -8.43 -29.28
N PRO A 813 -0.83 -7.84 -30.13
CA PRO A 813 -0.67 -6.45 -30.55
C PRO A 813 -0.89 -5.47 -29.40
N VAL A 814 -0.01 -4.48 -29.28
CA VAL A 814 -0.05 -3.42 -28.26
C VAL A 814 -0.19 -2.04 -28.92
N ARG A 815 -0.67 -1.05 -28.16
CA ARG A 815 -0.98 0.27 -28.70
C ARG A 815 0.29 1.05 -29.07
N SER A 816 0.27 1.63 -30.26
CA SER A 816 1.26 2.57 -30.78
C SER A 816 1.04 3.97 -30.20
N LEU A 817 2.13 4.70 -29.98
CA LEU A 817 2.15 6.10 -29.56
C LEU A 817 2.04 7.07 -30.75
N LYS A 818 1.95 6.59 -32.00
CA LYS A 818 1.84 7.44 -33.21
C LYS A 818 0.43 8.03 -33.39
N GLN A 819 0.08 8.97 -32.52
CA GLN A 819 -0.79 10.12 -32.83
C GLN A 819 -0.60 11.22 -31.77
N LEU A 820 0.62 11.74 -31.67
CA LEU A 820 0.97 12.96 -30.94
C LEU A 820 1.91 13.85 -31.78
N ASP A 821 1.68 13.90 -33.10
CA ASP A 821 2.38 14.81 -34.03
C ASP A 821 1.92 16.28 -33.90
N GLY A 822 1.88 16.79 -32.66
CA GLY A 822 1.62 18.21 -32.44
C GLY A 822 1.71 18.72 -31.00
N ALA A 823 1.95 17.88 -29.98
CA ALA A 823 1.94 18.37 -28.60
C ALA A 823 2.96 17.74 -27.64
N TRP A 824 3.78 16.76 -28.05
CA TRP A 824 4.74 16.12 -27.14
C TRP A 824 6.22 16.13 -27.59
N TYR A 825 6.55 16.90 -28.64
CA TYR A 825 7.93 17.02 -29.14
C TYR A 825 8.64 18.37 -28.90
N GLU A 826 8.09 19.30 -28.12
CA GLU A 826 8.83 20.54 -27.79
C GLU A 826 9.66 20.50 -26.49
N LEU A 827 9.74 19.37 -25.78
CA LEU A 827 10.50 19.27 -24.52
C LEU A 827 11.71 18.34 -24.55
N ARG A 828 12.12 17.83 -25.73
CA ARG A 828 13.33 17.00 -25.85
C ARG A 828 14.40 17.51 -26.83
N ASP A 829 14.07 18.46 -27.70
CA ASP A 829 15.01 18.92 -28.75
C ASP A 829 15.74 20.24 -28.45
N ILE A 830 15.66 20.76 -27.22
CA ILE A 830 16.52 21.89 -26.81
C ILE A 830 17.87 21.41 -26.22
N GLU A 831 18.05 20.12 -25.92
CA GLU A 831 19.31 19.60 -25.32
C GLU A 831 20.24 18.82 -26.27
N MET A 832 19.91 18.63 -27.55
CA MET A 832 20.86 18.04 -28.52
C MET A 832 21.54 19.05 -29.46
N ALA A 833 21.19 20.34 -29.38
CA ALA A 833 21.81 21.38 -30.23
C ALA A 833 23.16 21.92 -29.70
N ASN A 834 23.65 21.49 -28.53
CA ASN A 834 24.90 22.01 -27.94
C ASN A 834 26.05 20.98 -27.81
N ALA A 835 25.97 19.87 -28.55
CA ALA A 835 27.05 18.87 -28.60
C ALA A 835 27.58 18.67 -30.03
N SER A 836 27.98 19.76 -30.70
CA SER A 836 28.88 19.69 -31.84
C SER A 836 29.94 20.80 -31.74
N ALA A 837 31.06 20.45 -31.11
CA ALA A 837 32.33 21.13 -31.37
C ALA A 837 33.48 20.10 -31.38
N SER A 838 34.13 20.03 -32.55
CA SER A 838 35.49 19.54 -32.84
C SER A 838 35.80 18.04 -32.71
N ALA A 839 35.95 17.35 -33.85
CA ALA A 839 37.21 16.77 -34.40
C ALA A 839 36.92 16.06 -35.77
N PRO A 840 37.91 15.70 -36.63
CA PRO A 840 37.96 16.09 -38.06
C PRO A 840 37.65 14.97 -39.07
N GLU A 841 37.42 15.38 -40.32
CA GLU A 841 37.19 14.52 -41.50
C GLU A 841 38.41 13.64 -41.88
N PRO A 842 38.12 12.46 -42.45
CA PRO A 842 38.66 12.07 -43.75
C PRO A 842 37.49 11.59 -44.66
N GLY A 843 37.36 11.96 -45.93
CA GLY A 843 38.34 11.96 -47.00
C GLY A 843 37.77 11.07 -48.13
N ASP A 844 37.39 11.70 -49.24
CA ASP A 844 36.80 11.11 -50.45
C ASP A 844 37.52 9.87 -51.00
N ALA A 845 36.73 8.88 -51.44
CA ALA A 845 37.04 8.03 -52.60
C ALA A 845 35.75 7.37 -53.13
N GLY A 846 35.30 7.79 -54.31
CA GLY A 846 34.20 7.17 -55.05
C GLY A 846 34.62 5.99 -55.92
N MET A 847 33.63 5.25 -56.45
CA MET A 847 33.51 4.81 -57.85
C MET A 847 32.36 3.78 -58.03
N ASP A 848 31.38 4.18 -58.84
CA ASP A 848 30.78 3.57 -60.03
C ASP A 848 30.31 2.09 -60.09
N ASP A 849 29.01 1.97 -60.43
CA ASP A 849 28.37 1.23 -61.53
C ASP A 849 28.79 -0.22 -61.89
N HIS A 850 27.82 -1.16 -61.88
CA HIS A 850 27.10 -1.59 -63.10
C HIS A 850 26.14 -2.78 -62.88
N GLU A 851 25.11 -2.77 -63.73
CA GLU A 851 24.03 -3.72 -64.00
C GLU A 851 24.47 -5.19 -64.18
N HIS A 852 23.56 -6.15 -63.92
CA HIS A 852 23.10 -7.10 -64.95
C HIS A 852 21.85 -7.88 -64.55
N THR A 853 21.09 -8.20 -65.60
CA THR A 853 19.73 -8.71 -65.76
C THR A 853 19.52 -10.19 -65.45
N GLY A 854 18.31 -10.53 -64.99
CA GLY A 854 17.40 -11.45 -65.72
C GLY A 854 17.50 -12.96 -65.47
N ASP A 855 16.53 -13.45 -64.70
CA ASP A 855 15.74 -14.69 -64.78
C ASP A 855 16.14 -15.80 -65.78
N ASP A 856 16.12 -17.07 -65.35
CA ASP A 856 14.95 -17.93 -65.63
C ASP A 856 15.01 -19.35 -65.00
N CYS A 857 13.79 -19.88 -64.83
CA CYS A 857 13.37 -21.28 -64.83
C CYS A 857 13.44 -22.16 -63.55
N ALA A 858 12.24 -22.51 -63.09
CA ALA A 858 11.91 -23.60 -62.19
C ALA A 858 11.83 -24.96 -62.93
N GLN A 859 12.26 -26.05 -62.26
CA GLN A 859 11.46 -27.26 -61.95
C GLN A 859 12.34 -28.49 -61.58
N CYS A 860 11.74 -29.34 -60.74
CA CYS A 860 11.99 -30.78 -60.51
C CYS A 860 12.84 -31.25 -59.30
N ASN A 861 12.08 -31.73 -58.31
CA ASN A 861 12.15 -33.04 -57.65
C ASN A 861 13.33 -33.43 -56.72
N SER A 862 12.91 -33.58 -55.46
CA SER A 862 13.10 -34.72 -54.57
C SER A 862 14.50 -35.12 -54.11
N THR A 863 14.58 -35.27 -52.79
CA THR A 863 15.40 -36.18 -51.95
C THR A 863 16.32 -35.44 -50.99
N ALA A 864 15.88 -35.39 -49.73
CA ALA A 864 16.71 -35.00 -48.59
C ALA A 864 17.41 -36.24 -48.03
N PRO A 865 18.70 -36.11 -47.72
CA PRO A 865 19.25 -36.58 -46.47
C PRO A 865 19.82 -35.39 -45.65
N PRO A 866 20.02 -35.57 -44.33
CA PRO A 866 20.19 -34.45 -43.40
C PRO A 866 21.63 -33.94 -43.41
N ALA A 867 21.79 -32.62 -43.27
CA ALA A 867 23.08 -31.98 -43.03
C ALA A 867 22.96 -30.93 -41.91
N PRO A 868 24.06 -30.65 -41.18
CA PRO A 868 24.05 -30.39 -39.74
C PRO A 868 23.91 -28.92 -39.35
N ILE A 869 23.70 -28.74 -38.05
CA ILE A 869 23.72 -27.50 -37.27
C ILE A 869 24.99 -26.70 -37.58
N ASP A 870 24.84 -25.48 -38.12
CA ASP A 870 25.49 -24.26 -37.60
C ASP A 870 25.13 -23.03 -38.46
N SER A 871 25.03 -21.89 -37.79
CA SER A 871 24.77 -20.51 -38.30
C SER A 871 23.31 -20.10 -38.53
N VAL A 872 22.87 -19.20 -37.64
CA VAL A 872 21.65 -18.39 -37.72
C VAL A 872 21.74 -17.48 -38.95
N ARG A 873 20.82 -17.64 -39.93
CA ARG A 873 20.60 -16.64 -40.98
C ARG A 873 19.91 -15.42 -40.37
N ILE A 874 20.68 -14.37 -40.09
CA ILE A 874 20.16 -13.02 -39.89
C ILE A 874 19.86 -12.46 -41.28
N GLY A 875 18.63 -12.65 -41.74
CA GLY A 875 18.10 -11.96 -42.92
C GLY A 875 17.27 -10.77 -42.47
N ILE A 876 17.78 -9.56 -42.67
CA ILE A 876 16.98 -8.33 -42.54
C ILE A 876 16.20 -8.19 -43.85
N LEU A 877 14.87 -8.34 -43.80
CA LEU A 877 13.96 -8.02 -44.91
C LEU A 877 13.35 -6.62 -44.70
N PRO A 878 12.92 -5.92 -45.78
CA PRO A 878 12.52 -4.51 -45.72
C PRO A 878 11.22 -4.29 -44.93
N LEU A 879 11.20 -3.17 -44.19
CA LEU A 879 10.03 -2.60 -43.51
C LEU A 879 8.97 -2.17 -44.53
N ASP A 880 7.80 -2.82 -44.56
CA ASP A 880 6.50 -2.10 -44.75
C ASP A 880 5.22 -2.94 -44.64
N GLU A 881 5.26 -4.26 -44.42
CA GLU A 881 4.03 -5.04 -44.18
C GLU A 881 3.64 -5.01 -42.69
N ARG A 882 2.89 -3.97 -42.29
CA ARG A 882 2.35 -3.87 -40.92
C ARG A 882 1.39 -5.02 -40.63
N LEU A 883 1.80 -5.96 -39.76
CA LEU A 883 0.96 -7.00 -39.13
C LEU A 883 -0.04 -6.39 -38.11
N GLY A 884 -0.73 -5.30 -38.48
CA GLY A 884 -1.39 -4.35 -37.60
C GLY A 884 -2.90 -4.29 -37.66
N PHE A 885 -3.50 -3.86 -36.55
CA PHE A 885 -4.94 -3.59 -36.42
C PHE A 885 -5.16 -2.11 -36.03
N GLY A 886 -4.92 -1.19 -36.97
CA GLY A 886 -4.99 0.27 -36.72
C GLY A 886 -3.78 0.75 -35.92
N ASP A 887 -4.01 1.39 -34.76
CA ASP A 887 -2.94 1.84 -33.84
C ASP A 887 -2.27 0.68 -33.07
N TYR A 888 -2.72 -0.56 -33.24
CA TYR A 888 -2.22 -1.71 -32.48
C TYR A 888 -1.36 -2.63 -33.34
N HIS A 889 -0.14 -2.91 -32.89
CA HIS A 889 0.84 -3.72 -33.65
C HIS A 889 1.63 -4.66 -32.75
N PRO A 890 2.07 -5.84 -33.25
CA PRO A 890 3.04 -6.66 -32.55
C PRO A 890 4.42 -5.98 -32.54
N VAL A 891 5.29 -6.38 -31.61
CA VAL A 891 6.60 -5.74 -31.45
C VAL A 891 7.71 -6.59 -32.07
N THR A 892 8.23 -6.09 -33.18
CA THR A 892 9.33 -6.67 -33.98
C THR A 892 10.59 -5.81 -33.89
N SER A 893 11.73 -6.33 -34.32
CA SER A 893 13.05 -5.67 -34.20
C SER A 893 13.16 -4.27 -34.82
N GLY A 894 12.17 -3.80 -35.59
CA GLY A 894 12.14 -2.46 -36.20
C GLY A 894 11.19 -1.45 -35.56
N GLU A 895 10.27 -1.85 -34.66
CA GLU A 895 9.14 -1.01 -34.21
C GLU A 895 9.13 -0.67 -32.69
N ASP A 896 10.19 -1.06 -31.96
CA ASP A 896 10.23 -1.05 -30.49
C ASP A 896 9.98 0.32 -29.82
N ARG A 897 10.23 1.44 -30.51
CA ARG A 897 10.26 2.79 -29.88
C ARG A 897 8.95 3.57 -29.92
N SER A 898 7.91 3.08 -30.60
CA SER A 898 6.64 3.81 -30.76
C SER A 898 5.45 3.12 -30.12
N THR A 899 5.61 2.45 -28.98
CA THR A 899 4.52 1.73 -28.29
C THR A 899 4.40 2.14 -26.81
N VAL A 900 3.22 1.91 -26.21
CA VAL A 900 3.03 2.08 -24.76
C VAL A 900 3.97 1.15 -23.97
N PRO A 901 4.36 1.47 -22.74
CA PRO A 901 5.20 0.57 -21.94
C PRO A 901 4.57 -0.82 -21.81
N TRP A 902 5.36 -1.86 -22.07
CA TRP A 902 4.88 -3.24 -22.11
C TRP A 902 5.88 -4.21 -21.49
N GLU A 903 5.35 -5.36 -21.09
CA GLU A 903 6.10 -6.49 -20.58
C GLU A 903 5.45 -7.79 -21.05
N THR A 904 6.23 -8.73 -21.59
CA THR A 904 5.73 -10.03 -22.08
C THR A 904 6.45 -11.19 -21.41
N TRP A 905 5.67 -12.16 -20.95
CA TRP A 905 6.11 -13.36 -20.25
C TRP A 905 5.70 -14.59 -21.03
N ILE A 906 6.65 -15.52 -21.22
CA ILE A 906 6.42 -16.76 -21.95
C ILE A 906 6.73 -17.93 -21.03
N TYR A 907 5.77 -18.85 -20.94
CA TYR A 907 5.89 -20.13 -20.26
C TYR A 907 5.73 -21.22 -21.32
N THR A 908 6.70 -22.09 -21.47
CA THR A 908 6.74 -23.10 -22.53
C THR A 908 5.96 -24.36 -22.16
N ASP A 909 5.89 -24.68 -20.86
CA ASP A 909 5.25 -25.90 -20.36
C ASP A 909 3.90 -25.64 -19.65
N ALA A 910 3.61 -24.40 -19.24
CA ALA A 910 2.30 -24.03 -18.67
C ALA A 910 1.23 -23.85 -19.76
N GLY A 911 0.05 -24.46 -19.58
CA GLY A 911 -1.08 -24.31 -20.52
C GLY A 911 -0.79 -24.73 -21.96
N GLY A 912 0.19 -25.61 -22.18
CA GLY A 912 0.65 -26.04 -23.51
C GLY A 912 1.55 -25.03 -24.24
N GLY A 913 2.09 -24.05 -23.52
CA GLY A 913 2.93 -22.98 -24.04
C GLY A 913 2.14 -21.68 -24.24
N ILE A 914 2.35 -20.69 -23.39
CA ILE A 914 1.57 -19.45 -23.38
C ILE A 914 2.47 -18.22 -23.39
N GLU A 915 1.96 -17.15 -24.00
CA GLU A 915 2.49 -15.80 -23.85
C GLU A 915 1.43 -14.95 -23.14
N ILE A 916 1.86 -14.18 -22.15
CA ILE A 916 1.02 -13.22 -21.44
C ILE A 916 1.69 -11.85 -21.55
N THR A 917 0.96 -10.91 -22.12
CA THR A 917 1.41 -9.53 -22.32
C THR A 917 0.69 -8.59 -21.38
N PHE A 918 1.45 -7.70 -20.75
CA PHE A 918 0.99 -6.64 -19.87
C PHE A 918 1.37 -5.27 -20.43
N THR A 919 0.49 -4.28 -20.29
CA THR A 919 0.73 -2.89 -20.72
C THR A 919 0.37 -1.90 -19.61
N ASP A 920 1.05 -0.75 -19.61
CA ASP A 920 0.72 0.42 -18.79
C ASP A 920 0.21 1.56 -19.70
N GLU A 921 -1.05 1.45 -20.10
CA GLU A 921 -1.71 2.34 -21.08
C GLU A 921 -1.71 3.82 -20.68
N ILE A 922 -1.62 4.11 -19.37
CA ILE A 922 -1.73 5.47 -18.82
C ILE A 922 -0.42 5.99 -18.19
N GLY A 923 0.67 5.22 -18.26
CA GLY A 923 1.96 5.60 -17.67
C GLY A 923 1.94 5.69 -16.14
N SER A 924 1.07 4.94 -15.49
CA SER A 924 0.88 4.92 -14.03
C SER A 924 1.91 4.08 -13.27
N GLY A 925 2.64 3.22 -13.98
CA GLY A 925 3.46 2.15 -13.42
C GLY A 925 2.68 0.89 -13.03
N THR A 926 1.37 0.84 -13.29
CA THR A 926 0.52 -0.35 -13.10
C THR A 926 0.41 -1.11 -14.41
N TYR A 927 0.85 -2.37 -14.42
CA TYR A 927 0.78 -3.21 -15.61
C TYR A 927 -0.42 -4.15 -15.50
N ASP A 928 -1.42 -3.93 -16.35
CA ASP A 928 -2.58 -4.81 -16.50
C ASP A 928 -2.46 -5.61 -17.80
N TYR A 929 -3.32 -6.64 -17.97
CA TYR A 929 -3.35 -7.42 -19.21
C TYR A 929 -3.57 -6.52 -20.43
N ALA A 930 -2.78 -6.71 -21.49
CA ALA A 930 -2.93 -5.90 -22.70
C ALA A 930 -4.39 -5.95 -23.21
N PRO A 931 -5.01 -4.79 -23.48
CA PRO A 931 -6.41 -4.73 -23.84
C PRO A 931 -6.65 -5.33 -25.23
N VAL A 932 -7.87 -5.82 -25.46
CA VAL A 932 -8.28 -6.22 -26.81
C VAL A 932 -8.38 -4.96 -27.67
N PRO A 933 -7.70 -4.91 -28.85
CA PRO A 933 -7.81 -3.77 -29.75
C PRO A 933 -9.28 -3.48 -30.09
N PRO A 934 -9.75 -2.22 -29.97
CA PRO A 934 -11.11 -1.88 -30.34
C PRO A 934 -11.30 -2.07 -31.85
N ASN A 935 -12.41 -2.70 -32.25
CA ASN A 935 -12.74 -2.82 -33.67
C ASN A 935 -13.24 -1.45 -34.18
N GLN A 936 -12.41 -0.76 -34.97
CA GLN A 936 -12.75 0.54 -35.59
C GLN A 936 -13.41 0.39 -36.98
N GLY A 937 -13.78 -0.83 -37.37
CA GLY A 937 -14.40 -1.14 -38.67
C GLY A 937 -13.48 -1.89 -39.64
N ASP A 938 -12.19 -2.00 -39.32
CA ASP A 938 -11.17 -2.58 -40.20
C ASP A 938 -11.00 -4.10 -40.03
N LEU A 939 -11.57 -4.70 -38.98
CA LEU A 939 -11.38 -6.12 -38.64
C LEU A 939 -12.58 -6.98 -39.00
N SER A 940 -12.33 -8.12 -39.66
CA SER A 940 -13.35 -9.14 -39.87
C SER A 940 -13.83 -9.77 -38.55
N ILE A 941 -15.00 -10.42 -38.59
CA ILE A 941 -15.54 -11.17 -37.44
C ILE A 941 -14.57 -12.28 -37.01
N GLY A 942 -13.90 -12.93 -37.97
CA GLY A 942 -12.91 -13.98 -37.70
C GLY A 942 -11.68 -13.47 -36.98
N GLU A 943 -11.14 -12.33 -37.39
CA GLU A 943 -9.97 -11.68 -36.76
C GLU A 943 -10.32 -11.13 -35.38
N THR A 944 -11.47 -10.49 -35.23
CA THR A 944 -11.98 -10.01 -33.93
C THR A 944 -12.15 -11.16 -32.94
N ALA A 945 -12.66 -12.30 -33.40
CA ALA A 945 -12.81 -13.51 -32.58
C ALA A 945 -11.45 -14.14 -32.23
N ALA A 946 -10.49 -14.14 -33.15
CA ALA A 946 -9.13 -14.62 -32.89
C ALA A 946 -8.42 -13.75 -31.83
N LEU A 947 -8.47 -12.42 -31.97
CA LEU A 947 -7.91 -11.46 -31.01
C LEU A 947 -8.51 -11.61 -29.61
N SER A 948 -9.83 -11.77 -29.53
CA SER A 948 -10.53 -11.94 -28.24
C SER A 948 -10.19 -13.27 -27.57
N ARG A 949 -10.03 -14.34 -28.36
CA ARG A 949 -9.66 -15.68 -27.88
C ARG A 949 -8.22 -15.73 -27.38
N HIS A 950 -7.32 -14.99 -28.02
CA HIS A 950 -5.89 -14.93 -27.69
C HIS A 950 -5.50 -13.72 -26.84
N ALA A 951 -6.48 -12.93 -26.38
CA ALA A 951 -6.25 -11.83 -25.43
C ALA A 951 -5.52 -12.34 -24.17
N PRO A 952 -4.52 -11.60 -23.63
CA PRO A 952 -3.71 -12.08 -22.51
C PRO A 952 -4.53 -12.55 -21.30
N HIS A 953 -5.58 -11.83 -20.93
CA HIS A 953 -6.47 -12.25 -19.84
C HIS A 953 -7.24 -13.55 -20.16
N SER A 954 -7.65 -13.76 -21.41
CA SER A 954 -8.31 -14.99 -21.87
C SER A 954 -7.34 -16.17 -21.92
N VAL A 955 -6.09 -15.93 -22.32
CA VAL A 955 -5.01 -16.93 -22.28
C VAL A 955 -4.72 -17.34 -20.84
N TYR A 956 -4.53 -16.37 -19.94
CA TYR A 956 -4.34 -16.62 -18.51
C TYR A 956 -5.48 -17.44 -17.91
N ARG A 957 -6.75 -17.05 -18.11
CA ARG A 957 -7.90 -17.79 -17.55
C ARG A 957 -7.99 -19.22 -18.06
N ARG A 958 -7.66 -19.47 -19.33
CA ARG A 958 -7.64 -20.84 -19.87
C ARG A 958 -6.49 -21.64 -19.26
N ALA A 959 -5.30 -21.06 -19.20
CA ALA A 959 -4.12 -21.69 -18.59
C ALA A 959 -4.37 -21.99 -17.10
N ALA A 960 -4.95 -21.06 -16.33
CA ALA A 960 -5.28 -21.24 -14.92
C ALA A 960 -6.31 -22.35 -14.67
N ARG A 961 -7.20 -22.63 -15.62
CA ARG A 961 -8.15 -23.76 -15.54
C ARG A 961 -7.48 -25.09 -15.88
N ALA A 962 -6.63 -25.10 -16.90
CA ALA A 962 -5.93 -26.32 -17.34
C ALA A 962 -4.78 -26.71 -16.39
N THR A 963 -4.16 -25.72 -15.77
CA THR A 963 -3.01 -25.85 -14.86
C THR A 963 -3.23 -24.92 -13.67
N PRO A 964 -4.06 -25.32 -12.67
CA PRO A 964 -4.34 -24.48 -11.49
C PRO A 964 -3.09 -24.16 -10.69
N ASP A 965 -2.13 -25.06 -10.63
CA ASP A 965 -0.83 -24.84 -10.01
C ASP A 965 0.29 -25.36 -10.92
N PHE A 966 1.36 -24.58 -11.08
CA PHE A 966 2.54 -24.98 -11.84
C PHE A 966 3.80 -24.77 -11.00
N PHE A 967 4.42 -25.89 -10.65
CA PHE A 967 5.70 -25.97 -9.99
C PHE A 967 6.44 -27.22 -10.44
N ALA A 968 7.65 -27.04 -10.93
CA ALA A 968 8.56 -28.12 -11.27
C ALA A 968 9.81 -27.96 -10.39
N PRO A 969 10.03 -28.84 -9.40
CA PRO A 969 11.25 -28.81 -8.59
C PRO A 969 12.47 -29.06 -9.47
N ARG A 970 13.61 -28.45 -9.12
CA ARG A 970 14.88 -28.72 -9.79
C ARG A 970 15.46 -30.03 -9.23
N HIS A 971 15.58 -31.04 -10.06
CA HIS A 971 16.35 -32.24 -9.74
C HIS A 971 17.60 -32.26 -10.64
N ASP A 972 18.73 -31.84 -10.08
CA ASP A 972 19.96 -31.65 -10.86
C ASP A 972 20.80 -32.93 -11.00
N LEU A 973 20.35 -34.06 -10.42
CA LEU A 973 21.07 -35.32 -10.45
C LEU A 973 20.62 -36.21 -11.62
N PRO A 974 21.56 -36.84 -12.35
CA PRO A 974 21.24 -37.85 -13.35
C PRO A 974 20.40 -39.01 -12.78
N PRO A 975 19.54 -39.63 -13.60
CA PRO A 975 18.67 -40.70 -13.16
C PRO A 975 19.46 -41.95 -12.71
N LEU A 976 18.95 -42.59 -11.66
CA LEU A 976 19.34 -43.91 -11.16
C LEU A 976 18.15 -44.86 -11.28
N ASP A 977 18.24 -45.84 -12.16
CA ASP A 977 17.28 -46.95 -12.19
C ASP A 977 17.65 -47.95 -11.10
N PHE A 978 16.72 -48.20 -10.18
CA PHE A 978 16.88 -49.19 -9.11
C PHE A 978 15.61 -50.01 -8.95
N HIS A 979 15.72 -51.17 -8.29
CA HIS A 979 14.58 -52.02 -8.03
C HIS A 979 14.12 -51.86 -6.58
N TYR A 980 12.81 -52.00 -6.35
CA TYR A 980 12.29 -52.12 -5.00
C TYR A 980 11.11 -53.08 -4.94
N SER A 981 10.92 -53.69 -3.77
CA SER A 981 9.75 -54.52 -3.47
C SER A 981 9.23 -54.20 -2.06
N LEU A 982 7.97 -54.52 -1.82
CA LEU A 982 7.30 -54.32 -0.55
C LEU A 982 6.84 -55.67 0.00
N ALA A 983 6.82 -55.78 1.33
CA ALA A 983 6.02 -56.73 2.08
C ALA A 983 5.63 -56.11 3.42
N ASP A 984 4.39 -56.26 3.85
CA ASP A 984 3.97 -55.92 5.19
C ASP A 984 3.76 -57.15 6.10
N PHE A 985 4.01 -56.94 7.39
CA PHE A 985 3.99 -57.95 8.45
C PHE A 985 3.28 -57.39 9.68
N ARG A 986 2.96 -58.24 10.64
CA ARG A 986 2.47 -57.79 11.95
C ARG A 986 3.55 -56.96 12.67
N GLY A 987 3.18 -55.74 13.07
CA GLY A 987 4.06 -54.82 13.81
C GLY A 987 3.76 -54.79 15.31
N GLU A 988 4.32 -53.80 16.00
CA GLU A 988 4.12 -53.58 17.44
C GLU A 988 2.84 -52.78 17.73
N TYR A 989 2.11 -53.13 18.80
CA TYR A 989 1.00 -52.34 19.36
C TYR A 989 -0.07 -51.92 18.32
N ASP A 990 -0.79 -52.90 17.75
CA ASP A 990 -1.85 -52.75 16.74
C ASP A 990 -1.41 -52.09 15.42
N ARG A 991 -0.11 -52.02 15.15
CA ARG A 991 0.46 -51.52 13.90
C ARG A 991 0.90 -52.64 12.98
N SER A 992 1.08 -52.28 11.72
CA SER A 992 1.65 -53.15 10.69
C SER A 992 3.04 -52.65 10.32
N LEU A 993 3.98 -53.58 10.20
CA LEU A 993 5.36 -53.33 9.81
C LEU A 993 5.47 -53.44 8.30
N LEU A 994 5.63 -52.30 7.62
CA LEU A 994 5.95 -52.28 6.19
C LEU A 994 7.47 -52.36 6.00
N GLU A 995 7.93 -53.36 5.28
CA GLU A 995 9.32 -53.48 4.83
C GLU A 995 9.45 -53.11 3.35
N ILE A 996 10.40 -52.21 3.07
CA ILE A 996 10.72 -51.73 1.72
C ILE A 996 12.12 -52.22 1.39
N TYR A 997 12.21 -53.15 0.45
CA TYR A 997 13.47 -53.74 0.04
C TYR A 997 13.99 -53.01 -1.20
N TYR A 998 15.24 -52.56 -1.15
CA TYR A 998 15.92 -51.87 -2.25
C TYR A 998 16.94 -52.80 -2.91
N GLY A 999 17.05 -52.72 -4.22
CA GLY A 999 18.09 -53.38 -5.02
C GLY A 999 18.73 -52.35 -5.94
N VAL A 1000 19.83 -51.74 -5.51
CA VAL A 1000 20.52 -50.68 -6.26
C VAL A 1000 21.67 -51.28 -7.06
N PRO A 1001 21.78 -51.02 -8.38
CA PRO A 1001 22.86 -51.59 -9.19
C PRO A 1001 24.23 -51.02 -8.82
N ILE A 1002 25.26 -51.86 -8.89
CA ILE A 1002 26.66 -51.43 -8.75
C ILE A 1002 27.17 -50.97 -10.12
N LEU A 1003 27.05 -49.67 -10.39
CA LEU A 1003 27.43 -49.06 -11.68
C LEU A 1003 28.96 -49.06 -11.92
N PRO A 1004 29.42 -49.04 -13.18
CA PRO A 1004 30.84 -48.94 -13.52
C PRO A 1004 31.54 -47.80 -12.77
N GLY A 1005 32.69 -48.11 -12.16
CA GLY A 1005 33.59 -47.20 -11.44
C GLY A 1005 33.13 -46.76 -10.04
N HIS A 1006 32.42 -47.64 -9.34
CA HIS A 1006 32.53 -47.80 -7.88
C HIS A 1006 33.79 -48.57 -7.44
N TYR A 1007 34.48 -49.19 -8.39
CA TYR A 1007 35.73 -49.90 -8.14
C TYR A 1007 36.88 -48.90 -7.98
N LEU A 1008 37.60 -49.02 -6.88
CA LEU A 1008 38.81 -48.28 -6.52
C LEU A 1008 40.02 -49.21 -6.77
N PRO A 1009 40.73 -49.09 -7.92
CA PRO A 1009 41.78 -50.03 -8.29
C PRO A 1009 42.97 -50.04 -7.32
N GLU A 1010 43.23 -48.92 -6.66
CA GLU A 1010 44.34 -48.77 -5.70
C GLU A 1010 44.07 -49.53 -4.38
N GLU A 1011 42.80 -49.68 -4.00
CA GLU A 1011 42.38 -50.38 -2.78
C GLU A 1011 41.96 -51.85 -3.06
N ASP A 1012 41.83 -52.24 -4.34
CA ASP A 1012 41.19 -53.50 -4.78
C ASP A 1012 39.80 -53.71 -4.16
N VAL A 1013 39.02 -52.63 -4.09
CA VAL A 1013 37.73 -52.59 -3.41
C VAL A 1013 36.68 -51.88 -4.27
N THR A 1014 35.48 -52.45 -4.33
CA THR A 1014 34.29 -51.77 -4.83
C THR A 1014 33.55 -51.13 -3.68
N ARG A 1015 33.40 -49.80 -3.70
CA ARG A 1015 32.69 -49.02 -2.67
C ARG A 1015 31.52 -48.25 -3.26
N GLN A 1016 30.34 -48.44 -2.65
CA GLN A 1016 29.11 -47.74 -3.00
C GLN A 1016 28.48 -47.15 -1.74
N VAL A 1017 28.17 -45.85 -1.76
CA VAL A 1017 27.50 -45.15 -0.65
C VAL A 1017 26.12 -44.74 -1.13
N LEU A 1018 25.10 -45.28 -0.46
CA LEU A 1018 23.69 -45.10 -0.84
C LEU A 1018 22.94 -44.39 0.27
N THR A 1019 22.03 -43.51 -0.13
CA THR A 1019 21.01 -42.97 0.77
C THR A 1019 19.64 -43.40 0.27
N HIS A 1020 18.93 -44.17 1.08
CA HIS A 1020 17.57 -44.62 0.85
C HIS A 1020 16.59 -43.75 1.61
N HIS A 1021 15.51 -43.36 0.95
CA HIS A 1021 14.43 -42.62 1.55
C HIS A 1021 13.11 -43.29 1.22
N ALA A 1022 12.25 -43.39 2.23
CA ALA A 1022 10.87 -43.79 2.07
C ALA A 1022 9.98 -42.77 2.77
N ALA A 1023 8.95 -42.33 2.07
CA ALA A 1023 7.93 -41.47 2.62
C ALA A 1023 6.54 -41.96 2.23
N LEU A 1024 5.61 -41.96 3.19
CA LEU A 1024 4.22 -42.34 2.97
C LEU A 1024 3.31 -41.22 3.43
N ILE A 1025 2.31 -40.89 2.62
CA ILE A 1025 1.22 -40.01 3.02
C ILE A 1025 -0.08 -40.80 3.01
N SER A 1026 -0.87 -40.70 4.09
CA SER A 1026 -2.19 -41.37 4.15
C SER A 1026 -3.09 -40.87 3.02
N SER A 1027 -4.02 -41.70 2.54
CA SER A 1027 -4.99 -41.27 1.52
C SER A 1027 -5.84 -40.07 1.96
N SER A 1028 -5.98 -39.84 3.27
CA SER A 1028 -6.62 -38.65 3.82
C SER A 1028 -5.73 -37.40 3.85
N GLN A 1029 -4.44 -37.53 3.51
CA GLN A 1029 -3.40 -36.50 3.51
C GLN A 1029 -3.07 -35.88 4.88
N ASP A 1030 -3.52 -36.52 5.96
CA ASP A 1030 -3.38 -36.00 7.33
C ASP A 1030 -2.06 -36.40 8.00
N THR A 1031 -1.50 -37.54 7.61
CA THR A 1031 -0.29 -38.10 8.23
C THR A 1031 0.76 -38.39 7.19
N VAL A 1032 2.00 -37.97 7.47
CA VAL A 1032 3.17 -38.24 6.64
C VAL A 1032 4.21 -38.97 7.48
N TYR A 1033 4.59 -40.17 7.05
CA TYR A 1033 5.68 -40.94 7.61
C TYR A 1033 6.91 -40.74 6.73
N ARG A 1034 8.06 -40.48 7.35
CA ARG A 1034 9.33 -40.29 6.64
C ARG A 1034 10.42 -41.08 7.35
N LYS A 1035 11.24 -41.78 6.57
CA LYS A 1035 12.42 -42.45 7.10
C LYS A 1035 13.51 -42.44 6.03
N SER A 1036 14.73 -42.14 6.46
CA SER A 1036 15.92 -42.19 5.64
C SER A 1036 16.95 -43.11 6.29
N HIS A 1037 17.76 -43.74 5.44
CA HIS A 1037 18.84 -44.61 5.85
C HIS A 1037 20.02 -44.41 4.92
N GLU A 1038 21.20 -44.17 5.48
CA GLU A 1038 22.45 -44.17 4.73
C GLU A 1038 23.16 -45.50 4.96
N MET A 1039 23.62 -46.12 3.88
CA MET A 1039 24.38 -47.36 3.91
C MET A 1039 25.64 -47.26 3.06
N THR A 1040 26.67 -47.97 3.47
CA THR A 1040 27.89 -48.17 2.68
C THR A 1040 28.03 -49.65 2.36
N TYR A 1041 28.13 -49.98 1.08
CA TYR A 1041 28.50 -51.29 0.58
C TYR A 1041 29.98 -51.28 0.20
N GLU A 1042 30.70 -52.29 0.69
CA GLU A 1042 32.11 -52.48 0.39
C GLU A 1042 32.39 -53.97 0.14
N ALA A 1043 33.10 -54.28 -0.95
CA ALA A 1043 33.53 -55.63 -1.28
C ALA A 1043 34.88 -55.63 -1.99
N THR A 1044 35.72 -56.61 -1.69
CA THR A 1044 37.00 -56.82 -2.38
C THR A 1044 36.80 -57.27 -3.83
N GLY A 1045 37.69 -56.79 -4.70
CA GLY A 1045 37.65 -57.00 -6.15
C GLY A 1045 36.72 -56.03 -6.88
N ASN A 1046 36.77 -56.07 -8.22
CA ASN A 1046 35.86 -55.32 -9.08
C ASN A 1046 34.50 -56.02 -9.18
N ARG A 1047 33.48 -55.44 -8.53
CA ARG A 1047 32.08 -55.89 -8.60
C ARG A 1047 31.21 -54.97 -9.47
N ALA A 1048 31.80 -53.95 -10.08
CA ALA A 1048 31.10 -52.94 -10.82
C ALA A 1048 30.72 -53.43 -12.22
N GLY A 1049 29.46 -53.23 -12.62
CA GLY A 1049 28.98 -53.58 -13.97
C GLY A 1049 28.63 -55.06 -14.19
N GLU A 1050 28.69 -55.91 -13.16
CA GLU A 1050 28.32 -57.34 -13.26
C GLU A 1050 26.79 -57.59 -13.23
N GLY A 1051 25.98 -56.53 -13.18
CA GLY A 1051 24.53 -56.64 -12.99
C GLY A 1051 24.13 -57.05 -11.56
N LEU A 1052 25.07 -57.00 -10.61
CA LEU A 1052 24.81 -57.22 -9.19
C LEU A 1052 24.00 -56.06 -8.60
N LEU A 1053 23.03 -56.40 -7.77
CA LEU A 1053 22.24 -55.47 -6.97
C LEU A 1053 22.74 -55.50 -5.53
N THR A 1054 22.90 -54.33 -4.93
CA THR A 1054 23.13 -54.16 -3.50
C THR A 1054 21.78 -54.20 -2.78
N PRO A 1055 21.44 -55.26 -2.03
CA PRO A 1055 20.16 -55.34 -1.35
C PRO A 1055 20.19 -54.52 -0.04
N ASP A 1056 19.08 -53.87 0.26
CA ASP A 1056 18.85 -53.19 1.54
C ASP A 1056 17.39 -53.22 1.96
N VAL A 1057 17.11 -52.89 3.22
CA VAL A 1057 15.74 -52.85 3.75
C VAL A 1057 15.51 -51.64 4.64
N LEU A 1058 14.37 -51.00 4.44
CA LEU A 1058 13.87 -49.92 5.28
C LEU A 1058 12.52 -50.34 5.87
N LYS A 1059 12.43 -50.33 7.20
CA LYS A 1059 11.27 -50.82 7.96
C LYS A 1059 10.45 -49.67 8.57
N LEU A 1060 9.12 -49.68 8.46
CA LEU A 1060 8.22 -48.63 8.95
C LEU A 1060 7.03 -49.23 9.72
N ASN A 1061 6.80 -48.79 10.96
CA ASN A 1061 5.62 -49.18 11.76
C ASN A 1061 4.47 -48.21 11.51
N LEU A 1062 3.46 -48.66 10.76
CA LEU A 1062 2.36 -47.84 10.25
C LEU A 1062 1.03 -48.29 10.85
N ALA A 1063 0.09 -47.35 10.97
CA ALA A 1063 -1.31 -47.74 11.17
C ALA A 1063 -1.84 -48.41 9.88
N PRO A 1064 -2.71 -49.43 9.98
CA PRO A 1064 -3.32 -50.04 8.80
C PRO A 1064 -4.09 -49.02 7.94
N GLY A 1065 -4.10 -49.23 6.63
CA GLY A 1065 -4.85 -48.40 5.68
C GLY A 1065 -4.10 -48.07 4.39
N SER A 1066 -4.67 -47.16 3.61
CA SER A 1066 -4.20 -46.81 2.27
C SER A 1066 -3.24 -45.61 2.30
N TYR A 1067 -2.13 -45.72 1.57
CA TYR A 1067 -1.07 -44.72 1.52
C TYR A 1067 -0.54 -44.51 0.09
N ARG A 1068 -0.12 -43.28 -0.22
CA ARG A 1068 0.80 -43.02 -1.34
C ARG A 1068 2.23 -43.12 -0.82
N LEU A 1069 2.97 -44.09 -1.33
CA LEU A 1069 4.38 -44.33 -1.03
C LEU A 1069 5.26 -43.65 -2.08
N GLU A 1070 6.33 -43.02 -1.61
CA GLU A 1070 7.46 -42.57 -2.38
C GLU A 1070 8.73 -43.27 -1.90
N VAL A 1071 9.45 -43.88 -2.85
CA VAL A 1071 10.68 -44.63 -2.63
C VAL A 1071 11.78 -43.96 -3.43
N LYS A 1072 12.85 -43.53 -2.75
CA LYS A 1072 13.95 -42.81 -3.34
C LYS A 1072 15.28 -43.44 -2.97
N ALA A 1073 16.19 -43.52 -3.93
CA ALA A 1073 17.55 -43.98 -3.73
C ALA A 1073 18.51 -43.00 -4.39
N GLN A 1074 19.56 -42.64 -3.66
CA GLN A 1074 20.62 -41.75 -4.13
C GLN A 1074 21.98 -42.44 -3.99
N ASP A 1075 22.71 -42.48 -5.08
CA ASP A 1075 24.13 -42.87 -5.11
C ASP A 1075 24.98 -41.63 -4.88
N ARG A 1076 25.62 -41.56 -3.70
CA ARG A 1076 26.46 -40.44 -3.28
C ARG A 1076 27.81 -40.39 -4.00
N VAL A 1077 28.30 -41.52 -4.49
CA VAL A 1077 29.60 -41.62 -5.17
C VAL A 1077 29.47 -41.14 -6.61
N ARG A 1078 28.40 -41.53 -7.32
CA ARG A 1078 28.16 -41.10 -8.71
C ARG A 1078 27.24 -39.89 -8.85
N GLY A 1079 26.68 -39.41 -7.76
CA GLY A 1079 25.74 -38.29 -7.77
C GLY A 1079 24.49 -38.60 -8.59
N ARG A 1080 23.94 -39.82 -8.49
CA ARG A 1080 22.74 -40.23 -9.23
C ARG A 1080 21.57 -40.47 -8.30
N MET A 1081 20.35 -40.33 -8.81
CA MET A 1081 19.15 -40.46 -7.99
C MET A 1081 17.96 -40.99 -8.78
N GLY A 1082 17.15 -41.81 -8.12
CA GLY A 1082 15.89 -42.31 -8.64
C GLY A 1082 14.78 -42.14 -7.62
N ILE A 1083 13.56 -41.92 -8.10
CA ILE A 1083 12.35 -41.80 -7.28
C ILE A 1083 11.24 -42.61 -7.97
N TYR A 1084 10.55 -43.44 -7.20
CA TYR A 1084 9.34 -44.15 -7.61
C TYR A 1084 8.19 -43.81 -6.67
N GLN A 1085 6.98 -43.68 -7.23
CA GLN A 1085 5.75 -43.42 -6.48
C GLN A 1085 4.70 -44.47 -6.81
N GLN A 1086 4.00 -44.99 -5.79
CA GLN A 1086 2.85 -45.88 -5.97
C GLN A 1086 1.85 -45.78 -4.82
N GLN A 1087 0.61 -46.24 -5.04
CA GLN A 1087 -0.35 -46.47 -3.95
C GLN A 1087 -0.05 -47.82 -3.30
N VAL A 1088 -0.21 -47.90 -1.98
CA VAL A 1088 0.05 -49.08 -1.16
C VAL A 1088 -1.06 -49.21 -0.13
N GLU A 1089 -1.63 -50.40 -0.01
CA GLU A 1089 -2.50 -50.78 1.10
C GLU A 1089 -1.66 -51.50 2.15
N VAL A 1090 -1.83 -51.13 3.42
CA VAL A 1090 -1.19 -51.77 4.56
C VAL A 1090 -2.26 -52.51 5.35
N ASP A 1091 -2.14 -53.83 5.42
CA ASP A 1091 -3.16 -54.72 5.98
C ASP A 1091 -3.21 -54.63 7.52
N PRO A 1092 -4.39 -54.76 8.16
CA PRO A 1092 -4.51 -54.79 9.61
C PRO A 1092 -4.20 -56.19 10.17
N TYR A 1093 -3.16 -56.32 10.99
CA TYR A 1093 -2.76 -57.60 11.59
C TYR A 1093 -3.20 -57.79 13.06
N GLY A 1094 -3.97 -56.85 13.62
CA GLY A 1094 -4.42 -56.86 15.02
C GLY A 1094 -5.76 -57.56 15.26
N GLU A 1095 -6.38 -58.13 14.23
CA GLU A 1095 -7.67 -58.83 14.36
C GLU A 1095 -7.46 -60.27 14.86
N GLU A 1096 -8.38 -60.81 15.65
CA GLU A 1096 -8.33 -62.20 16.17
C GLU A 1096 -8.93 -63.21 15.16
N ARG A 1097 -8.50 -63.17 13.90
CA ARG A 1097 -8.88 -64.13 12.84
C ARG A 1097 -7.66 -64.62 12.07
N LEU A 1098 -7.77 -65.75 11.37
CA LEU A 1098 -6.67 -66.30 10.57
C LEU A 1098 -6.19 -65.28 9.52
N GLN A 1099 -4.89 -64.99 9.53
CA GLN A 1099 -4.27 -64.04 8.61
C GLN A 1099 -2.91 -64.56 8.12
N ILE A 1100 -2.47 -64.06 6.98
CA ILE A 1100 -1.15 -64.31 6.39
C ILE A 1100 -0.52 -62.97 6.02
N SER A 1101 0.79 -62.82 6.21
CA SER A 1101 1.55 -61.64 5.76
C SER A 1101 1.57 -61.52 4.23
N ASP A 1102 2.12 -60.41 3.73
CA ASP A 1102 2.61 -60.39 2.35
C ASP A 1102 3.67 -61.48 2.10
N LEU A 1103 3.75 -61.92 0.84
CA LEU A 1103 4.72 -62.91 0.40
C LEU A 1103 6.03 -62.23 -0.01
N GLU A 1104 7.09 -62.42 0.77
CA GLU A 1104 8.42 -61.89 0.50
C GLU A 1104 9.18 -62.78 -0.49
N LEU A 1105 9.50 -62.22 -1.66
CA LEU A 1105 10.35 -62.88 -2.66
C LEU A 1105 11.84 -62.71 -2.32
N ALA A 1106 12.54 -63.83 -2.20
CA ALA A 1106 13.95 -63.90 -1.83
C ALA A 1106 14.76 -64.76 -2.81
N TRP A 1107 16.05 -64.43 -2.96
CA TRP A 1107 16.98 -65.27 -3.74
C TRP A 1107 17.80 -66.22 -2.87
N ARG A 1108 17.75 -66.04 -1.54
CA ARG A 1108 18.42 -66.91 -0.57
C ARG A 1108 17.74 -66.85 0.79
N VAL A 1109 17.44 -68.00 1.36
CA VAL A 1109 17.05 -68.18 2.78
C VAL A 1109 18.08 -69.10 3.44
N GLY A 1110 18.44 -68.81 4.70
CA GLY A 1110 19.36 -69.65 5.48
C GLY A 1110 19.29 -69.29 6.96
N ALA A 1111 20.07 -69.97 7.82
CA ALA A 1111 20.06 -69.70 9.26
C ALA A 1111 20.59 -68.30 9.60
N ALA A 1112 19.85 -67.57 10.45
CA ALA A 1112 20.24 -66.25 10.93
C ALA A 1112 21.41 -66.33 11.93
N LYS A 1113 22.42 -65.48 11.75
CA LYS A 1113 23.42 -65.20 12.80
C LYS A 1113 22.93 -64.09 13.72
N THR A 1114 21.80 -64.29 14.39
CA THR A 1114 21.22 -63.46 15.51
C THR A 1114 21.04 -61.93 15.30
N TYR A 1115 21.70 -61.28 14.32
CA TYR A 1115 21.78 -59.82 14.13
C TYR A 1115 22.07 -59.44 12.65
N GLY A 1116 21.27 -59.94 11.71
CA GLY A 1116 21.32 -59.50 10.31
C GLY A 1116 20.22 -58.50 9.98
N LYS A 1117 20.45 -57.54 9.07
CA LYS A 1117 19.41 -56.59 8.63
C LYS A 1117 18.19 -57.26 7.97
N PHE A 1118 18.38 -58.46 7.46
CA PHE A 1118 17.35 -59.33 6.87
C PHE A 1118 16.97 -60.52 7.75
N ALA A 1119 17.24 -60.45 9.06
CA ALA A 1119 16.81 -61.49 9.99
C ALA A 1119 15.29 -61.45 10.18
N LYS A 1120 14.67 -62.64 10.16
CA LYS A 1120 13.25 -62.96 10.37
C LYS A 1120 13.23 -64.20 11.27
N GLY A 1121 13.01 -64.01 12.56
CA GLY A 1121 13.21 -65.06 13.57
C GLY A 1121 14.61 -65.70 13.47
N ASP A 1122 14.62 -67.02 13.26
CA ASP A 1122 15.85 -67.83 13.09
C ASP A 1122 16.34 -67.90 11.63
N LEU A 1123 15.65 -67.22 10.71
CA LEU A 1123 15.95 -67.18 9.28
C LEU A 1123 16.59 -65.86 8.86
N ASN A 1124 17.48 -65.92 7.88
CA ASN A 1124 18.02 -64.76 7.18
C ASN A 1124 17.55 -64.80 5.73
N VAL A 1125 16.53 -63.99 5.43
CA VAL A 1125 15.79 -63.97 4.16
C VAL A 1125 16.32 -62.82 3.31
N VAL A 1126 17.23 -63.12 2.36
CA VAL A 1126 17.80 -62.06 1.51
C VAL A 1126 16.86 -61.77 0.33
N PRO A 1127 16.28 -60.56 0.26
CA PRO A 1127 15.21 -60.25 -0.68
C PRO A 1127 15.72 -60.21 -2.12
N MET A 1128 14.80 -60.38 -3.08
CA MET A 1128 15.02 -60.18 -4.51
C MET A 1128 14.14 -59.03 -5.03
N PRO A 1129 14.53 -57.75 -4.83
CA PRO A 1129 13.69 -56.60 -5.15
C PRO A 1129 13.36 -56.45 -6.63
N SER A 1130 14.20 -56.98 -7.53
CA SER A 1130 13.93 -57.00 -8.98
C SER A 1130 12.76 -57.91 -9.36
N ARG A 1131 12.34 -58.82 -8.46
CA ARG A 1131 11.37 -59.90 -8.70
C ARG A 1131 11.67 -60.71 -9.96
N THR A 1132 12.92 -60.70 -10.40
CA THR A 1132 13.38 -61.30 -11.64
C THR A 1132 14.45 -62.33 -11.33
N TYR A 1133 14.22 -63.56 -11.80
CA TYR A 1133 15.07 -64.72 -11.55
C TYR A 1133 15.59 -65.28 -12.87
N LYS A 1134 16.82 -65.80 -12.88
CA LYS A 1134 17.36 -66.48 -14.06
C LYS A 1134 16.76 -67.88 -14.19
N LYS A 1135 16.72 -68.43 -15.40
CA LYS A 1135 16.34 -69.83 -15.59
C LYS A 1135 17.23 -70.76 -14.76
N GLY A 1136 16.61 -71.69 -14.01
CA GLY A 1136 17.29 -72.61 -13.10
C GLY A 1136 17.73 -72.00 -11.76
N GLN A 1137 17.42 -70.72 -11.51
CA GLN A 1137 17.61 -70.11 -10.19
C GLN A 1137 16.41 -70.44 -9.30
N SER A 1138 16.65 -70.94 -8.08
CA SER A 1138 15.61 -71.14 -7.07
C SER A 1138 14.93 -69.83 -6.70
N VAL A 1139 13.60 -69.87 -6.57
CA VAL A 1139 12.78 -68.78 -6.01
C VAL A 1139 12.41 -69.16 -4.59
N PHE A 1140 12.83 -68.35 -3.62
CA PHE A 1140 12.39 -68.51 -2.23
C PHE A 1140 11.24 -67.55 -1.95
N VAL A 1141 10.22 -68.02 -1.25
CA VAL A 1141 9.09 -67.20 -0.81
C VAL A 1141 8.92 -67.38 0.69
N TYR A 1142 9.05 -66.29 1.45
CA TYR A 1142 8.86 -66.24 2.89
C TYR A 1142 7.53 -65.57 3.24
N TYR A 1143 6.85 -66.06 4.27
CA TYR A 1143 5.62 -65.45 4.81
C TYR A 1143 5.37 -65.92 6.25
N GLU A 1144 4.52 -65.16 6.96
CA GLU A 1144 4.13 -65.44 8.33
C GLU A 1144 2.63 -65.74 8.39
N ILE A 1145 2.26 -66.73 9.18
CA ILE A 1145 0.86 -67.09 9.44
C ILE A 1145 0.51 -66.60 10.84
N TYR A 1146 -0.65 -65.98 10.99
CA TYR A 1146 -1.09 -65.39 12.25
C TYR A 1146 -2.44 -65.93 12.70
N ASN A 1147 -2.60 -66.04 14.02
CA ASN A 1147 -3.85 -66.39 14.72
C ASN A 1147 -4.38 -67.79 14.36
N LEU A 1148 -3.48 -68.77 14.22
CA LEU A 1148 -3.88 -70.17 14.10
C LEU A 1148 -4.58 -70.64 15.38
N GLU A 1149 -5.73 -71.30 15.24
CA GLU A 1149 -6.47 -71.83 16.39
C GLU A 1149 -5.78 -73.06 16.95
N LYS A 1150 -5.60 -73.08 18.28
CA LYS A 1150 -5.02 -74.23 18.99
C LYS A 1150 -6.12 -75.18 19.43
N ASP A 1151 -5.88 -76.48 19.25
CA ASP A 1151 -6.75 -77.51 19.77
C ASP A 1151 -6.66 -77.63 21.30
N LEU A 1152 -7.45 -78.56 21.87
CA LEU A 1152 -7.47 -78.84 23.31
C LEU A 1152 -6.10 -79.31 23.88
N PHE A 1153 -5.17 -79.70 23.02
CA PHE A 1153 -3.80 -80.13 23.37
C PHE A 1153 -2.75 -79.02 23.13
N GLY A 1154 -3.19 -77.83 22.69
CA GLY A 1154 -2.33 -76.69 22.42
C GLY A 1154 -1.61 -76.74 21.07
N GLN A 1155 -2.04 -77.61 20.15
CA GLN A 1155 -1.43 -77.80 18.84
C GLN A 1155 -2.25 -77.11 17.73
N THR A 1156 -1.57 -76.61 16.70
CA THR A 1156 -2.21 -76.03 15.50
C THR A 1156 -2.20 -77.05 14.37
N ASN A 1157 -3.24 -77.09 13.54
CA ASN A 1157 -3.34 -78.00 12.40
C ASN A 1157 -3.89 -77.25 11.18
N TYR A 1158 -3.08 -77.10 10.15
CA TYR A 1158 -3.42 -76.31 8.97
C TYR A 1158 -2.89 -76.96 7.70
N THR A 1159 -3.46 -76.57 6.55
CA THR A 1159 -2.96 -76.99 5.23
C THR A 1159 -2.48 -75.79 4.45
N VAL A 1160 -1.33 -75.92 3.79
CA VAL A 1160 -0.75 -74.90 2.90
C VAL A 1160 -0.84 -75.38 1.46
N SER A 1161 -1.44 -74.59 0.59
CA SER A 1161 -1.52 -74.88 -0.85
C SER A 1161 -0.80 -73.81 -1.66
N TYR A 1162 0.07 -74.26 -2.57
CA TYR A 1162 0.81 -73.40 -3.50
C TYR A 1162 0.27 -73.62 -4.90
N ALA A 1163 -0.15 -72.56 -5.58
CA ALA A 1163 -0.58 -72.60 -6.97
C ALA A 1163 0.23 -71.62 -7.82
N ILE A 1164 0.86 -72.12 -8.89
CA ILE A 1164 1.62 -71.29 -9.84
C ILE A 1164 0.87 -71.17 -11.15
N THR A 1165 0.75 -69.94 -11.66
CA THR A 1165 0.10 -69.64 -12.94
C THR A 1165 1.01 -68.82 -13.86
N SER A 1166 1.05 -69.17 -15.15
CA SER A 1166 1.78 -68.43 -16.20
C SER A 1166 0.88 -67.41 -16.92
N GLY A 1167 1.37 -66.21 -17.22
CA GLY A 1167 0.60 -65.15 -17.91
C GLY A 1167 1.37 -64.31 -18.95
N ASP A 1168 0.63 -63.67 -19.88
CA ASP A 1168 1.18 -62.83 -20.98
C ASP A 1168 1.09 -61.30 -20.71
N THR A 1169 2.24 -60.62 -20.91
CA THR A 1169 2.54 -59.17 -21.13
C THR A 1169 2.25 -58.09 -20.05
N PRO A 1170 3.02 -56.96 -20.04
CA PRO A 1170 3.43 -56.25 -18.82
C PRO A 1170 2.77 -54.88 -18.57
N GLY A 1171 2.48 -54.59 -17.30
CA GLY A 1171 2.51 -53.23 -16.73
C GLY A 1171 3.65 -53.14 -15.72
N GLN A 1172 4.51 -52.12 -15.84
CA GLN A 1172 5.47 -51.70 -14.81
C GLN A 1172 4.73 -50.83 -13.78
N GLY A 1173 4.95 -51.11 -12.49
CA GLY A 1173 4.61 -50.21 -11.39
C GLY A 1173 3.23 -50.41 -10.76
N GLY A 1174 3.25 -50.81 -9.49
CA GLY A 1174 2.32 -50.39 -8.43
C GLY A 1174 0.83 -50.23 -8.73
N ASN A 1175 0.11 -51.35 -8.77
CA ASN A 1175 -1.19 -51.57 -8.11
C ASN A 1175 -1.75 -52.91 -8.61
N ILE A 1176 -1.66 -53.95 -7.79
CA ILE A 1176 -2.24 -55.27 -8.08
C ILE A 1176 -3.75 -55.28 -7.76
N SER A 1177 -4.27 -54.22 -7.16
CA SER A 1177 -5.69 -54.14 -6.82
C SER A 1177 -6.58 -53.81 -8.03
N ARG A 1178 -7.31 -54.83 -8.52
CA ARG A 1178 -8.60 -54.80 -9.28
C ARG A 1178 -8.65 -55.11 -10.78
N LEU A 1179 -7.71 -55.86 -11.36
CA LEU A 1179 -7.74 -56.15 -12.81
C LEU A 1179 -7.81 -57.64 -13.18
N PHE A 1180 -8.73 -58.41 -12.59
CA PHE A 1180 -9.12 -59.70 -13.18
C PHE A 1180 -10.63 -59.97 -13.10
N ARG A 1181 -11.37 -59.43 -14.09
CA ARG A 1181 -12.61 -60.07 -14.58
C ARG A 1181 -12.19 -61.01 -15.71
N TRP A 1182 -12.07 -62.31 -15.42
CA TRP A 1182 -11.68 -63.30 -16.41
C TRP A 1182 -12.88 -63.97 -17.09
N GLY A 1183 -12.87 -63.88 -18.42
CA GLY A 1183 -13.67 -64.73 -19.30
C GLY A 1183 -13.00 -66.08 -19.50
N THR A 1184 -13.82 -67.12 -19.38
CA THR A 1184 -13.68 -68.53 -19.74
C THR A 1184 -12.51 -68.89 -20.68
N GLY A 1185 -11.42 -69.41 -20.11
CA GLY A 1185 -10.36 -70.13 -20.84
C GLY A 1185 -9.51 -70.94 -19.86
N ARG A 1186 -9.59 -72.27 -19.93
CA ARG A 1186 -8.82 -73.22 -19.11
C ARG A 1186 -7.32 -72.89 -19.17
N ARG A 1187 -6.68 -72.76 -18.02
CA ARG A 1187 -5.22 -72.66 -17.86
C ARG A 1187 -4.72 -73.76 -16.93
N GLU A 1188 -3.50 -74.24 -17.17
CA GLU A 1188 -2.82 -75.23 -16.34
C GLU A 1188 -2.44 -74.59 -15.00
N GLU A 1189 -3.00 -75.12 -13.91
CA GLU A 1189 -2.72 -74.74 -12.53
C GLU A 1189 -1.97 -75.90 -11.89
N LEU A 1190 -0.68 -75.70 -11.58
CA LEU A 1190 0.09 -76.65 -10.78
C LEU A 1190 -0.13 -76.27 -9.31
N ALA A 1191 -1.03 -77.00 -8.65
CA ALA A 1191 -1.36 -76.82 -7.24
C ALA A 1191 -0.76 -77.98 -6.41
N VAL A 1192 0.02 -77.65 -5.37
CA VAL A 1192 0.56 -78.63 -4.42
C VAL A 1192 0.11 -78.25 -3.01
N THR A 1193 -0.45 -79.20 -2.27
CA THR A 1193 -0.97 -78.98 -0.90
C THR A 1193 -0.23 -79.87 0.10
N TYR A 1194 0.15 -79.28 1.23
CA TYR A 1194 0.81 -79.96 2.35
C TYR A 1194 -0.03 -79.79 3.62
N GLU A 1195 -0.14 -80.85 4.43
CA GLU A 1195 -0.70 -80.76 5.79
C GLU A 1195 0.44 -80.50 6.79
N GLN A 1196 0.25 -79.56 7.70
CA GLN A 1196 1.22 -79.09 8.70
C GLN A 1196 0.62 -79.16 10.10
N GLN A 1197 1.44 -79.51 11.09
CA GLN A 1197 1.06 -79.53 12.50
C GLN A 1197 2.09 -78.73 13.30
N GLY A 1198 1.63 -77.65 13.93
CA GLY A 1198 2.47 -76.67 14.65
C GLY A 1198 2.15 -76.59 16.15
N ALA A 1199 2.89 -75.73 16.85
CA ALA A 1199 2.74 -75.51 18.29
C ALA A 1199 2.48 -74.04 18.64
N LEU A 1200 2.72 -73.13 17.72
CA LEU A 1200 2.55 -71.69 17.92
C LEU A 1200 1.30 -71.20 17.19
N ALA A 1201 0.67 -70.16 17.74
CA ALA A 1201 -0.44 -69.47 17.06
C ALA A 1201 0.06 -68.55 15.93
N GLN A 1202 1.38 -68.34 15.85
CA GLN A 1202 2.08 -67.64 14.79
C GLN A 1202 3.24 -68.52 14.35
N GLU A 1203 3.30 -68.83 13.06
CA GLU A 1203 4.32 -69.69 12.46
C GLU A 1203 5.00 -68.93 11.31
N GLU A 1204 6.32 -69.09 11.18
CA GLU A 1204 7.15 -68.50 10.12
C GLU A 1204 7.48 -69.59 9.09
N GLU A 1205 7.14 -69.39 7.82
CA GLU A 1205 7.26 -70.43 6.79
C GLU A 1205 8.00 -69.90 5.55
N TYR A 1206 8.66 -70.81 4.82
CA TYR A 1206 9.17 -70.51 3.49
C TYR A 1206 9.11 -71.71 2.55
N VAL A 1207 9.00 -71.44 1.26
CA VAL A 1207 9.05 -72.46 0.21
C VAL A 1207 10.17 -72.15 -0.78
N GLU A 1208 10.91 -73.18 -1.18
CA GLU A 1208 11.84 -73.13 -2.31
C GLU A 1208 11.17 -73.70 -3.55
N LEU A 1209 11.11 -72.91 -4.61
CA LEU A 1209 10.56 -73.31 -5.90
C LEU A 1209 11.71 -73.46 -6.90
N THR A 1210 11.98 -74.70 -7.31
CA THR A 1210 12.92 -75.04 -8.38
C THR A 1210 12.22 -74.93 -9.74
N LEU A 1211 12.68 -74.01 -10.60
CA LEU A 1211 12.01 -73.65 -11.85
C LEU A 1211 12.77 -74.11 -13.11
N ASP A 1212 13.40 -75.29 -13.05
CA ASP A 1212 14.33 -75.77 -14.08
C ASP A 1212 13.69 -75.95 -15.47
N GLU A 1213 12.41 -76.33 -15.50
CA GLU A 1213 11.67 -76.64 -16.73
C GLU A 1213 10.82 -75.47 -17.25
N GLN A 1214 10.76 -74.35 -16.51
CA GLN A 1214 9.87 -73.23 -16.83
C GLN A 1214 10.43 -72.35 -17.95
N VAL A 1215 9.53 -71.85 -18.81
CA VAL A 1215 9.87 -70.97 -19.92
C VAL A 1215 10.02 -69.53 -19.40
N PRO A 1216 10.99 -68.73 -19.89
CA PRO A 1216 11.06 -67.32 -19.55
C PRO A 1216 9.73 -66.60 -19.77
N GLY A 1217 9.23 -65.93 -18.73
CA GLY A 1217 7.85 -65.43 -18.70
C GLY A 1217 7.48 -64.81 -17.35
N ARG A 1218 6.25 -64.33 -17.25
CA ARG A 1218 5.68 -63.82 -15.98
C ARG A 1218 4.87 -64.91 -15.29
N TYR A 1219 5.06 -65.01 -13.99
CA TYR A 1219 4.43 -66.01 -13.14
C TYR A 1219 3.77 -65.33 -11.93
N ALA A 1220 2.68 -65.92 -11.44
CA ALA A 1220 2.08 -65.59 -10.16
C ALA A 1220 2.01 -66.83 -9.28
N LEU A 1221 2.48 -66.71 -8.04
CA LEU A 1221 2.35 -67.71 -6.99
C LEU A 1221 1.24 -67.28 -6.05
N LYS A 1222 0.26 -68.16 -5.84
CA LYS A 1222 -0.75 -68.04 -4.79
C LYS A 1222 -0.42 -69.02 -3.67
N VAL A 1223 -0.48 -68.53 -2.44
CA VAL A 1223 -0.38 -69.31 -1.19
C VAL A 1223 -1.73 -69.26 -0.50
N SER A 1224 -2.31 -70.42 -0.20
CA SER A 1224 -3.57 -70.53 0.54
C SER A 1224 -3.35 -71.32 1.82
N ILE A 1225 -3.76 -70.75 2.94
CA ILE A 1225 -3.74 -71.38 4.27
C ILE A 1225 -5.17 -71.72 4.66
N ASN A 1226 -5.40 -72.94 5.11
CA ASN A 1226 -6.68 -73.37 5.66
C ASN A 1226 -6.43 -73.98 7.04
N ASP A 1227 -6.88 -73.30 8.08
CA ASP A 1227 -6.80 -73.77 9.47
C ASP A 1227 -7.90 -74.79 9.70
N ARG A 1228 -7.51 -76.02 10.04
CA ARG A 1228 -8.45 -77.14 10.21
C ARG A 1228 -9.14 -77.11 11.56
N ASN A 1229 -8.58 -76.38 12.53
CA ASN A 1229 -9.18 -76.25 13.85
C ASN A 1229 -10.34 -75.24 13.82
N SER A 1230 -10.13 -74.08 13.21
CA SER A 1230 -11.15 -73.03 13.05
C SER A 1230 -12.06 -73.20 11.84
N GLY A 1231 -11.56 -73.84 10.78
CA GLY A 1231 -12.20 -73.91 9.46
C GLY A 1231 -12.06 -72.62 8.63
N GLU A 1232 -11.28 -71.64 9.10
CA GLU A 1232 -10.99 -70.42 8.36
C GLU A 1232 -9.93 -70.67 7.27
N ALA A 1233 -10.03 -69.93 6.17
CA ALA A 1233 -9.05 -69.96 5.09
C ALA A 1233 -8.69 -68.55 4.64
N VAL A 1234 -7.42 -68.34 4.32
CA VAL A 1234 -6.87 -67.08 3.83
C VAL A 1234 -5.94 -67.36 2.65
N GLU A 1235 -5.89 -66.45 1.68
CA GLU A 1235 -5.01 -66.55 0.53
C GLU A 1235 -4.25 -65.25 0.27
N LYS A 1236 -3.06 -65.38 -0.29
CA LYS A 1236 -2.21 -64.27 -0.72
C LYS A 1236 -1.48 -64.65 -1.99
N ASP A 1237 -1.20 -63.68 -2.86
CA ASP A 1237 -0.49 -63.92 -4.11
C ASP A 1237 0.64 -62.92 -4.38
N VAL A 1238 1.63 -63.36 -5.16
CA VAL A 1238 2.77 -62.55 -5.57
C VAL A 1238 3.22 -62.89 -6.98
N ALA A 1239 3.60 -61.87 -7.74
CA ALA A 1239 4.09 -62.02 -9.11
C ALA A 1239 5.61 -61.88 -9.22
N PHE A 1240 6.22 -62.69 -10.10
CA PHE A 1240 7.64 -62.65 -10.41
C PHE A 1240 7.90 -62.96 -11.90
N VAL A 1241 9.14 -62.76 -12.34
CA VAL A 1241 9.56 -62.94 -13.73
C VAL A 1241 10.72 -63.93 -13.79
N ILE A 1242 10.68 -64.84 -14.75
CA ILE A 1242 11.82 -65.68 -15.13
C ILE A 1242 12.44 -65.06 -16.38
N SER A 1243 13.68 -64.60 -16.28
CA SER A 1243 14.45 -64.08 -17.41
C SER A 1243 15.06 -65.22 -18.23
N ARG A 1244 15.46 -64.89 -19.45
CA ARG A 1244 16.28 -65.78 -20.27
C ARG A 1244 17.62 -66.08 -19.62
#